data_AF-A0A7K1VYM8-F1
#
_entry.id   AF-A0A7K1VYM8-F1
#
_cell.length_a   1.000
_cell.length_b   1.000
_cell.length_c   1.000
_cell.angle_alpha   90.00
_cell.angle_beta   90.00
_cell.angle_gamma   90.00
#
_symmetry.space_group_name_H-M   'P 1'
#
loop_
_entity.id
_entity.type
_entity.pdbx_description
1 polymer ?
#
loop_
_entity_poly.entity_id
_entity_poly.type
_entity_poly.pdbx_seq_one_letter_code
_entity_poly.pdbx_strand_id
1 'polypeptide(L)'
;MSTGGGTRAGDGPGGREGCLAVLIKAVLRTGVQALHPGYGFASENPDLAEVREDHGSTSVGPSAPVIDRLGDKVSARALMAEAGLPLLPGGVEPAAGLEEARALAVETGYPLVIKPMAGGGGRDTQVVRGPGEPAAKYRQPRGKAQGLFGDNRVYPECYRAAARHVEIQVFGDRLGNLVHLGEAALLGAKAAEYTGAGTFDFLVDDTGDFYSMEVNCRIQVEHPVTEVVTGVDLVRERFRVAARLPLELSQSGVAPCGAAIECRQRHGPRPRPPADARPGRGVHRSGGTVRPSGHGLLPWAPRIGGQRPVAGQGDHLGPRPRAGPGEDAPGTGRIPRERSRSAYEHPLPAPRAGRSAFRRRHPHHVAHRGPHLTGAPRMTIDQTPRATGSTTDVCVIGGGPAGLTLALLLLRSGVQVTLVERATSMSREYRGEILQPGGLALLDQLGVLVPAAARGGYWLDGFQLVERERVLLDIAYDRLPAPYNRLLSVPQRHVLAELLDRCHGFDGFRYLDGHRLSALVEEDGAVRGAVAEGRAGPHTVRAGWVVGADGRFSKTRRLAGIGADRQDVFAFDVLWFKLPQEEPPGRHVRVFRAAGRPVLVYPSYPGTVQLGWTLPHKGYAEMATLGVETIRSEIARAVPAYADRLARHVNALSDFTLLDVFAGRAREWVRDGLVLIGDSAHTHSPLGAQGINLALQDAALLHPVLVEALRDGDFSAGRLDAYALPRSRDIDQVMKTQTMQAKAMLSQGRVARVVRPRLAGLVQRTPIGPKITRHIALGNPAARVRSDLFAPG
;
A
#
# COMPACT_ATOMS: atom_id res chain seq x y z
N MET A 1 -0.12 -12.88 -16.67
CA MET A 1 0.93 -11.86 -16.94
C MET A 1 2.11 -12.10 -16.01
N SER A 2 3.35 -12.03 -16.51
CA SER A 2 4.59 -12.09 -15.70
C SER A 2 5.25 -10.71 -15.72
N THR A 3 5.56 -10.15 -14.55
CA THR A 3 6.25 -8.85 -14.40
C THR A 3 7.77 -9.02 -14.24
N GLY A 4 8.33 -10.14 -14.73
CA GLY A 4 9.74 -10.51 -14.61
C GLY A 4 10.70 -9.56 -15.32
N GLY A 5 10.93 -8.40 -14.73
CA GLY A 5 12.05 -7.52 -15.02
C GLY A 5 12.54 -6.98 -13.70
N GLY A 6 13.75 -7.38 -13.29
CA GLY A 6 14.45 -6.78 -12.17
C GLY A 6 14.80 -5.33 -12.50
N THR A 7 13.83 -4.43 -12.41
CA THR A 7 14.11 -3.00 -12.37
C THR A 7 14.87 -2.77 -11.06
N ARG A 8 16.15 -2.41 -11.20
CA ARG A 8 16.92 -1.85 -10.10
C ARG A 8 16.15 -0.63 -9.61
N ALA A 9 15.40 -0.80 -8.53
CA ALA A 9 14.93 0.30 -7.70
C ALA A 9 16.18 0.91 -7.04
N GLY A 10 16.83 1.79 -7.77
CA GLY A 10 17.85 2.70 -7.30
C GLY A 10 17.29 4.11 -7.42
N ASP A 11 17.15 4.75 -6.26
CA ASP A 11 17.23 6.20 -6.04
C ASP A 11 16.40 7.12 -6.96
N GLY A 12 15.12 7.34 -6.58
CA GLY A 12 14.37 8.53 -6.95
C GLY A 12 12.89 8.57 -6.45
N PRO A 13 12.25 9.76 -6.29
CA PRO A 13 11.05 9.95 -5.45
C PRO A 13 9.67 10.06 -6.15
N GLY A 14 8.93 8.97 -6.24
CA GLY A 14 7.53 8.84 -6.73
C GLY A 14 7.16 7.38 -7.01
N GLY A 15 7.51 6.57 -6.01
CA GLY A 15 7.95 5.20 -6.18
C GLY A 15 6.90 4.17 -6.55
N ARG A 16 7.31 2.93 -6.34
CA ARG A 16 6.53 1.77 -5.83
C ARG A 16 5.01 1.78 -6.09
N GLU A 17 4.26 2.76 -5.57
CA GLU A 17 2.80 2.90 -5.73
C GLU A 17 2.31 3.24 -7.15
N GLY A 18 3.09 3.97 -7.97
CA GLY A 18 2.67 4.34 -9.34
C GLY A 18 2.55 3.14 -10.27
N CYS A 19 3.52 2.21 -10.21
CA CYS A 19 3.48 0.95 -10.95
C CYS A 19 2.35 0.04 -10.47
N LEU A 20 2.07 0.04 -9.16
CA LEU A 20 1.03 -0.77 -8.54
C LEU A 20 -0.38 -0.39 -9.03
N ALA A 21 -0.70 0.90 -9.08
CA ALA A 21 -2.01 1.37 -9.56
C ALA A 21 -2.27 0.97 -11.02
N VAL A 22 -1.23 0.99 -11.85
CA VAL A 22 -1.30 0.54 -13.26
C VAL A 22 -1.56 -0.97 -13.34
N LEU A 23 -0.88 -1.77 -12.52
CA LEU A 23 -1.07 -3.23 -12.46
C LEU A 23 -2.49 -3.59 -12.00
N ILE A 24 -2.96 -2.96 -10.91
CA ILE A 24 -4.34 -3.09 -10.41
C ILE A 24 -5.32 -2.78 -11.53
N LYS A 25 -5.18 -1.64 -12.22
CA LYS A 25 -6.07 -1.25 -13.31
C LYS A 25 -6.02 -2.23 -14.49
N ALA A 26 -4.86 -2.78 -14.82
CA ALA A 26 -4.73 -3.77 -15.88
C ALA A 26 -5.50 -5.06 -15.54
N VAL A 27 -5.37 -5.55 -14.30
CA VAL A 27 -6.11 -6.72 -13.79
C VAL A 27 -7.62 -6.47 -13.90
N LEU A 28 -8.10 -5.33 -13.39
CA LEU A 28 -9.52 -4.98 -13.39
C LEU A 28 -10.14 -4.89 -14.79
N ARG A 29 -9.39 -4.38 -15.77
CA ARG A 29 -9.91 -4.16 -17.13
C ARG A 29 -9.87 -5.38 -18.02
N THR A 30 -8.89 -6.26 -17.81
CA THR A 30 -8.65 -7.40 -18.70
C THR A 30 -9.30 -8.69 -18.22
N GLY A 31 -9.70 -8.76 -16.94
CA GLY A 31 -10.28 -9.96 -16.35
C GLY A 31 -9.31 -11.14 -16.31
N VAL A 32 -8.01 -10.87 -16.07
CA VAL A 32 -6.98 -11.93 -16.04
C VAL A 32 -7.36 -13.05 -15.09
N GLN A 33 -7.16 -14.29 -15.49
CA GLN A 33 -7.49 -15.45 -14.66
C GLN A 33 -6.42 -15.72 -13.58
N ALA A 34 -5.18 -15.26 -13.79
CA ALA A 34 -4.09 -15.38 -12.82
C ALA A 34 -3.07 -14.24 -12.94
N LEU A 35 -2.53 -13.80 -11.81
CA LEU A 35 -1.48 -12.79 -11.71
C LEU A 35 -0.28 -13.35 -10.94
N HIS A 36 0.88 -13.39 -11.59
CA HIS A 36 2.16 -13.62 -10.91
C HIS A 36 2.88 -12.27 -10.78
N PRO A 37 3.08 -11.75 -9.55
CA PRO A 37 3.70 -10.45 -9.35
C PRO A 37 5.23 -10.43 -9.56
N GLY A 38 5.82 -11.54 -10.01
CA GLY A 38 7.26 -11.70 -10.22
C GLY A 38 8.05 -11.55 -8.92
N TYR A 39 9.13 -10.77 -9.03
CA TYR A 39 10.03 -10.35 -7.96
C TYR A 39 9.97 -8.84 -7.81
N GLY A 40 10.24 -8.30 -6.62
CA GLY A 40 10.28 -6.86 -6.38
C GLY A 40 9.09 -6.34 -5.55
N PHE A 41 8.86 -5.04 -5.63
CA PHE A 41 7.87 -4.36 -4.77
C PHE A 41 6.43 -4.87 -4.95
N ALA A 42 6.02 -5.18 -6.19
CA ALA A 42 4.67 -5.68 -6.45
C ALA A 42 4.39 -7.03 -5.76
N SER A 43 5.42 -7.87 -5.59
CA SER A 43 5.29 -9.15 -4.86
C SER A 43 5.21 -9.00 -3.35
N GLU A 44 5.52 -7.81 -2.82
CA GLU A 44 5.46 -7.47 -1.39
C GLU A 44 4.29 -6.53 -1.08
N ASN A 45 3.38 -6.32 -2.03
CA ASN A 45 2.31 -5.36 -1.88
C ASN A 45 0.97 -6.04 -1.55
N PRO A 46 0.39 -5.79 -0.36
CA PRO A 46 -0.86 -6.43 0.05
C PRO A 46 -2.08 -5.90 -0.73
N ASP A 47 -2.08 -4.64 -1.18
CA ASP A 47 -3.18 -4.08 -1.99
C ASP A 47 -3.30 -4.80 -3.37
N LEU A 48 -2.17 -5.20 -3.99
CA LEU A 48 -2.21 -5.97 -5.24
C LEU A 48 -2.83 -7.35 -5.04
N ALA A 49 -2.50 -7.99 -3.93
CA ALA A 49 -3.02 -9.30 -3.58
C ALA A 49 -4.53 -9.24 -3.27
N GLU A 50 -4.98 -8.20 -2.54
CA GLU A 50 -6.40 -7.98 -2.21
C GLU A 50 -7.25 -7.72 -3.45
N VAL A 51 -6.88 -6.74 -4.28
CA VAL A 51 -7.67 -6.41 -5.49
C VAL A 51 -7.89 -7.67 -6.32
N ARG A 52 -6.89 -8.54 -6.41
CA ARG A 52 -7.01 -9.78 -7.17
C ARG A 52 -7.96 -10.78 -6.50
N GLU A 53 -7.86 -10.96 -5.18
CA GLU A 53 -8.76 -11.84 -4.40
C GLU A 53 -10.24 -11.41 -4.57
N ASP A 54 -10.51 -10.11 -4.41
CA ASP A 54 -11.85 -9.54 -4.57
C ASP A 54 -12.42 -9.69 -5.99
N HIS A 55 -11.57 -9.89 -7.00
CA HIS A 55 -11.94 -10.01 -8.41
C HIS A 55 -11.94 -11.44 -8.95
N GLY A 56 -11.73 -12.45 -8.09
CA GLY A 56 -11.82 -13.87 -8.46
C GLY A 56 -10.63 -14.39 -9.30
N SER A 57 -9.55 -13.61 -9.42
CA SER A 57 -8.33 -14.00 -10.13
C SER A 57 -7.39 -14.81 -9.23
N THR A 58 -6.76 -15.86 -9.77
CA THR A 58 -5.88 -16.73 -8.99
C THR A 58 -4.54 -16.06 -8.61
N SER A 59 -4.24 -16.01 -7.30
CA SER A 59 -2.95 -15.55 -6.74
C SER A 59 -1.84 -16.54 -6.97
N VAL A 60 -0.72 -16.09 -7.51
CA VAL A 60 0.55 -16.82 -7.42
C VAL A 60 1.40 -16.17 -6.32
N GLY A 61 1.28 -16.63 -5.08
CA GLY A 61 1.96 -16.08 -3.89
C GLY A 61 1.08 -16.03 -2.64
N PRO A 62 1.60 -15.55 -1.49
CA PRO A 62 0.86 -15.48 -0.23
C PRO A 62 -0.37 -14.56 -0.32
N SER A 63 -1.28 -14.71 0.63
CA SER A 63 -2.47 -13.87 0.76
C SER A 63 -2.12 -12.43 1.16
N ALA A 64 -3.03 -11.48 0.89
CA ALA A 64 -2.82 -10.09 1.29
C ALA A 64 -2.54 -9.92 2.80
N PRO A 65 -3.26 -10.60 3.72
CA PRO A 65 -2.97 -10.52 5.16
C PRO A 65 -1.58 -11.02 5.55
N VAL A 66 -1.11 -12.10 4.90
CA VAL A 66 0.23 -12.67 5.18
C VAL A 66 1.32 -11.70 4.72
N ILE A 67 1.17 -11.11 3.53
CA ILE A 67 2.10 -10.11 3.00
C ILE A 67 2.16 -8.88 3.90
N ASP A 68 1.01 -8.39 4.37
CA ASP A 68 0.92 -7.22 5.25
C ASP A 68 1.55 -7.49 6.62
N ARG A 69 1.19 -8.61 7.25
CA ARG A 69 1.70 -9.00 8.59
C ARG A 69 3.21 -9.14 8.64
N LEU A 70 3.80 -9.75 7.62
CA LEU A 70 5.24 -10.01 7.54
C LEU A 70 6.02 -8.86 6.90
N GLY A 71 5.35 -7.95 6.19
CA GLY A 71 5.96 -6.76 5.58
C GLY A 71 6.30 -5.65 6.57
N ASP A 72 5.61 -5.60 7.71
CA ASP A 72 5.95 -4.70 8.82
C ASP A 72 6.97 -5.37 9.76
N LYS A 73 8.14 -4.73 9.95
CA LYS A 73 9.26 -5.35 10.69
C LYS A 73 8.99 -5.56 12.17
N VAL A 74 8.22 -4.68 12.81
CA VAL A 74 7.88 -4.84 14.24
C VAL A 74 6.88 -5.99 14.39
N SER A 75 5.85 -6.02 13.55
CA SER A 75 4.86 -7.08 13.54
C SER A 75 5.48 -8.44 13.21
N ALA A 76 6.38 -8.49 12.24
CA ALA A 76 7.12 -9.69 11.89
C ALA A 76 7.99 -10.17 13.05
N ARG A 77 8.76 -9.27 13.69
CA ARG A 77 9.59 -9.64 14.86
C ARG A 77 8.75 -10.12 16.03
N ALA A 78 7.69 -9.41 16.39
CA ALA A 78 6.78 -9.82 17.46
C ALA A 78 6.22 -11.22 17.19
N LEU A 79 5.77 -11.47 15.95
CA LEU A 79 5.29 -12.79 15.53
C LEU A 79 6.37 -13.88 15.65
N MET A 80 7.61 -13.60 15.25
CA MET A 80 8.71 -14.57 15.40
C MET A 80 9.02 -14.85 16.88
N ALA A 81 9.02 -13.83 17.74
CA ALA A 81 9.22 -14.00 19.18
C ALA A 81 8.09 -14.82 19.83
N GLU A 82 6.82 -14.53 19.51
CA GLU A 82 5.65 -15.29 19.96
C GLU A 82 5.71 -16.76 19.50
N ALA A 83 6.25 -17.00 18.30
CA ALA A 83 6.50 -18.34 17.77
C ALA A 83 7.67 -19.08 18.44
N GLY A 84 8.35 -18.45 19.39
CA GLY A 84 9.50 -19.01 20.12
C GLY A 84 10.82 -18.94 19.35
N LEU A 85 10.92 -18.12 18.29
CA LEU A 85 12.18 -17.93 17.58
C LEU A 85 13.08 -16.92 18.31
N PRO A 86 14.36 -17.24 18.53
CA PRO A 86 15.29 -16.29 19.11
C PRO A 86 15.44 -15.06 18.21
N LEU A 87 15.37 -13.87 18.81
CA LEU A 87 15.65 -12.61 18.13
C LEU A 87 16.99 -12.05 18.58
N LEU A 88 17.65 -11.28 17.71
CA LEU A 88 18.80 -10.50 18.15
C LEU A 88 18.37 -9.51 19.24
N PRO A 89 19.16 -9.36 20.32
CA PRO A 89 18.92 -8.35 21.34
C PRO A 89 18.76 -6.96 20.71
N GLY A 90 17.72 -6.25 21.09
CA GLY A 90 17.33 -4.98 20.48
C GLY A 90 15.83 -4.77 20.65
N GLY A 91 15.45 -3.57 21.08
CA GLY A 91 14.08 -3.26 21.44
C GLY A 91 13.07 -3.67 20.35
N VAL A 92 11.96 -4.28 20.77
CA VAL A 92 10.80 -4.53 19.89
C VAL A 92 10.08 -3.22 19.58
N GLU A 93 10.26 -2.20 20.43
CA GLU A 93 9.63 -0.90 20.28
C GLU A 93 10.48 0.07 19.46
N PRO A 94 9.87 0.79 18.51
CA PRO A 94 10.57 1.75 17.67
C PRO A 94 10.73 3.11 18.37
N ALA A 95 11.90 3.73 18.22
CA ALA A 95 12.13 5.10 18.65
C ALA A 95 11.55 6.13 17.68
N ALA A 96 10.62 6.96 18.18
CA ALA A 96 10.06 8.12 17.51
C ALA A 96 10.99 9.34 17.53
N GLY A 97 11.98 9.40 18.44
CA GLY A 97 12.93 10.51 18.58
C GLY A 97 14.42 10.12 18.50
N LEU A 98 15.30 11.13 18.34
CA LEU A 98 16.75 10.92 18.39
C LEU A 98 17.21 10.53 19.80
N GLU A 99 16.70 11.20 20.83
CA GLU A 99 17.06 10.93 22.23
C GLU A 99 16.57 9.56 22.68
N GLU A 100 15.35 9.20 22.30
CA GLU A 100 14.80 7.86 22.50
C GLU A 100 15.62 6.78 21.79
N ALA A 101 16.02 7.03 20.53
CA ALA A 101 16.89 6.10 19.80
C ALA A 101 18.28 5.95 20.45
N ARG A 102 18.78 6.99 21.14
CA ARG A 102 20.01 6.92 21.94
C ARG A 102 19.79 6.14 23.24
N ALA A 103 18.67 6.36 23.92
CA ALA A 103 18.32 5.64 25.14
C ALA A 103 18.18 4.13 24.89
N LEU A 104 17.40 3.75 23.88
CA LEU A 104 17.26 2.34 23.46
C LEU A 104 18.59 1.74 22.98
N ALA A 105 19.47 2.55 22.38
CA ALA A 105 20.79 2.11 21.96
C ALA A 105 21.71 1.79 23.15
N VAL A 106 21.63 2.57 24.23
CA VAL A 106 22.35 2.29 25.48
C VAL A 106 21.83 1.01 26.11
N GLU A 107 20.51 0.82 26.15
CA GLU A 107 19.87 -0.39 26.67
C GLU A 107 20.22 -1.64 25.85
N THR A 108 20.23 -1.53 24.52
CA THR A 108 20.58 -2.63 23.60
C THR A 108 22.05 -3.04 23.70
N GLY A 109 22.93 -2.09 24.05
CA GLY A 109 24.38 -2.32 24.13
C GLY A 109 25.09 -2.22 22.77
N TYR A 110 26.39 -1.87 22.82
CA TYR A 110 27.22 -1.65 21.64
C TYR A 110 28.20 -2.81 21.37
N PRO A 111 28.59 -3.08 20.10
CA PRO A 111 28.15 -2.40 18.88
C PRO A 111 26.73 -2.80 18.46
N LEU A 112 26.02 -1.87 17.83
CA LEU A 112 24.64 -2.05 17.36
C LEU A 112 24.44 -1.49 15.96
N VAL A 113 23.33 -1.87 15.34
CA VAL A 113 22.85 -1.36 14.07
C VAL A 113 21.54 -0.61 14.29
N ILE A 114 21.44 0.60 13.74
CA ILE A 114 20.20 1.37 13.69
C ILE A 114 19.48 1.00 12.40
N LYS A 115 18.29 0.41 12.54
CA LYS A 115 17.47 -0.06 11.43
C LYS A 115 16.22 0.81 11.28
N PRO A 116 15.92 1.27 10.05
CA PRO A 116 14.61 1.83 9.71
C PRO A 116 13.47 0.83 9.89
N MET A 117 12.36 1.34 10.42
CA MET A 117 11.09 0.62 10.47
C MET A 117 10.53 0.36 9.08
N ALA A 118 10.45 1.41 8.27
CA ALA A 118 10.00 1.32 6.89
C ALA A 118 11.16 1.11 5.91
N GLY A 119 10.94 0.27 4.89
CA GLY A 119 11.91 -0.05 3.84
C GLY A 119 12.58 -1.43 3.99
N GLY A 120 13.08 -2.00 2.89
CA GLY A 120 13.65 -3.36 2.83
C GLY A 120 15.06 -3.41 2.20
N GLY A 121 15.85 -4.43 2.56
CA GLY A 121 17.12 -4.78 1.90
C GLY A 121 18.41 -4.22 2.51
N GLY A 122 18.44 -3.86 3.80
CA GLY A 122 19.68 -3.59 4.58
C GLY A 122 20.50 -2.35 4.23
N ARG A 123 20.21 -1.64 3.12
CA ARG A 123 21.01 -0.52 2.59
C ARG A 123 20.99 0.76 3.44
N ASP A 124 19.96 0.92 4.27
CA ASP A 124 19.70 2.16 5.00
C ASP A 124 19.93 2.02 6.51
N THR A 125 20.84 1.12 6.87
CA THR A 125 21.24 0.85 8.25
C THR A 125 22.55 1.55 8.59
N GLN A 126 22.78 1.85 9.87
CA GLN A 126 24.03 2.45 10.35
C GLN A 126 24.56 1.69 11.57
N VAL A 127 25.84 1.32 11.53
CA VAL A 127 26.52 0.66 12.66
C VAL A 127 27.07 1.72 13.61
N VAL A 128 26.66 1.62 14.88
CA VAL A 128 27.13 2.47 15.98
C VAL A 128 27.98 1.61 16.90
N ARG A 129 29.25 1.98 17.09
CA ARG A 129 30.22 1.17 17.86
C ARG A 129 30.32 1.56 19.33
N GLY A 130 29.77 2.72 19.71
CA GLY A 130 29.79 3.19 21.09
C GLY A 130 28.93 4.46 21.30
N PRO A 131 28.73 4.87 22.56
CA PRO A 131 27.84 5.98 22.91
C PRO A 131 28.33 7.37 22.44
N GLY A 132 29.65 7.53 22.25
CA GLY A 132 30.27 8.77 21.78
C GLY A 132 30.21 8.99 20.26
N GLU A 133 29.57 8.09 19.51
CA GLU A 133 29.48 8.18 18.06
C GLU A 133 28.58 9.35 17.59
N PRO A 134 28.86 9.95 16.41
CA PRO A 134 28.15 11.14 15.95
C PRO A 134 26.64 10.93 15.83
N ALA A 135 25.86 11.95 16.23
CA ALA A 135 24.40 11.94 16.09
C ALA A 135 23.91 11.67 14.65
N ALA A 136 24.75 11.96 13.65
CA ALA A 136 24.48 11.67 12.24
C ALA A 136 24.19 10.18 11.98
N LYS A 137 24.82 9.25 12.70
CA LYS A 137 24.56 7.80 12.54
C LYS A 137 23.14 7.39 12.91
N TYR A 138 22.50 8.14 13.81
CA TYR A 138 21.11 7.96 14.18
C TYR A 138 20.17 8.75 13.26
N ARG A 139 20.55 9.98 12.88
CA ARG A 139 19.73 10.85 12.02
C ARG A 139 19.63 10.36 10.58
N GLN A 140 20.68 9.75 10.03
CA GLN A 140 20.73 9.37 8.62
C GLN A 140 19.73 8.25 8.26
N PRO A 141 19.63 7.13 8.99
CA PRO A 141 18.57 6.13 8.76
C PRO A 141 17.18 6.74 8.86
N ARG A 142 16.95 7.59 9.88
CA ARG A 142 15.67 8.26 10.12
C ARG A 142 15.27 9.20 8.98
N GLY A 143 16.20 10.05 8.54
CA GLY A 143 15.97 11.01 7.47
C GLY A 143 15.73 10.33 6.11
N LYS A 144 16.46 9.25 5.83
CA LYS A 144 16.22 8.43 4.64
C LYS A 144 14.86 7.74 4.69
N ALA A 145 14.52 7.12 5.82
CA ALA A 145 13.23 6.46 5.99
C ALA A 145 12.07 7.47 5.89
N GLN A 146 12.23 8.67 6.47
CA GLN A 146 11.29 9.77 6.34
C GLN A 146 11.10 10.22 4.90
N GLY A 147 12.20 10.36 4.14
CA GLY A 147 12.17 10.82 2.75
C GLY A 147 11.64 9.78 1.77
N LEU A 148 11.88 8.49 2.02
CA LEU A 148 11.48 7.39 1.13
C LEU A 148 10.13 6.78 1.48
N PHE A 149 9.76 6.76 2.76
CA PHE A 149 8.60 6.01 3.27
C PHE A 149 7.69 6.82 4.19
N GLY A 150 8.00 8.11 4.42
CA GLY A 150 7.18 8.96 5.29
C GLY A 150 7.26 8.60 6.78
N ASP A 151 8.08 7.62 7.16
CA ASP A 151 8.24 7.11 8.52
C ASP A 151 9.69 7.30 8.98
N ASN A 152 9.90 8.07 10.04
CA ASN A 152 11.23 8.35 10.59
C ASN A 152 11.62 7.43 11.76
N ARG A 153 10.78 6.47 12.12
CA ARG A 153 11.02 5.57 13.24
C ARG A 153 12.14 4.59 12.94
N VAL A 154 12.95 4.32 13.95
CA VAL A 154 14.07 3.38 13.89
C VAL A 154 14.11 2.53 15.15
N TYR A 155 14.72 1.36 15.08
CA TYR A 155 15.04 0.55 16.25
C TYR A 155 16.52 0.17 16.26
N PRO A 156 17.17 0.14 17.44
CA PRO A 156 18.50 -0.43 17.60
C PRO A 156 18.43 -1.95 17.72
N GLU A 157 19.38 -2.62 17.09
CA GLU A 157 19.56 -4.07 17.21
C GLU A 157 21.05 -4.37 17.36
N CYS A 158 21.40 -5.37 18.16
CA CYS A 158 22.77 -5.75 18.40
C CYS A 158 23.49 -6.13 17.09
N TYR A 159 24.70 -5.61 16.90
CA TYR A 159 25.49 -5.86 15.69
C TYR A 159 26.47 -7.00 15.91
N ARG A 160 26.33 -8.08 15.12
CA ARG A 160 27.23 -9.25 15.14
C ARG A 160 28.14 -9.24 13.91
N ALA A 161 29.38 -8.83 14.09
CA ALA A 161 30.33 -8.62 12.98
C ALA A 161 30.75 -9.92 12.25
N ALA A 162 30.75 -11.06 12.95
CA ALA A 162 31.18 -12.36 12.42
C ALA A 162 30.02 -13.33 12.13
N ALA A 163 28.77 -12.85 12.15
CA ALA A 163 27.61 -13.70 11.91
C ALA A 163 27.43 -14.03 10.41
N ARG A 164 27.00 -15.26 10.15
CA ARG A 164 26.62 -15.76 8.83
C ARG A 164 25.14 -15.51 8.61
N HIS A 165 24.78 -14.93 7.47
CA HIS A 165 23.38 -14.79 7.04
C HIS A 165 22.95 -16.10 6.38
N VAL A 166 21.84 -16.66 6.85
CA VAL A 166 21.27 -17.94 6.38
C VAL A 166 19.82 -17.68 5.96
N GLU A 167 19.51 -18.01 4.71
CA GLU A 167 18.16 -17.93 4.16
C GLU A 167 17.58 -19.36 4.08
N ILE A 168 16.37 -19.55 4.62
CA ILE A 168 15.67 -20.83 4.63
C ILE A 168 14.38 -20.70 3.84
N GLN A 169 14.24 -21.50 2.78
CA GLN A 169 13.03 -21.54 1.98
C GLN A 169 11.94 -22.34 2.70
N VAL A 170 10.72 -21.78 2.71
CA VAL A 170 9.50 -22.44 3.16
C VAL A 170 8.45 -22.39 2.06
N PHE A 171 7.70 -23.48 1.94
CA PHE A 171 6.58 -23.61 1.05
C PHE A 171 5.33 -24.04 1.82
N GLY A 172 4.18 -23.42 1.51
CA GLY A 172 2.90 -23.78 2.10
C GLY A 172 1.77 -23.85 1.09
N ASP A 173 0.84 -24.79 1.26
CA ASP A 173 -0.42 -24.81 0.52
C ASP A 173 -1.61 -24.25 1.32
N ARG A 174 -2.76 -24.14 0.66
CA ARG A 174 -4.01 -23.66 1.28
C ARG A 174 -4.69 -24.68 2.20
N LEU A 175 -4.14 -25.89 2.31
CA LEU A 175 -4.63 -26.94 3.20
C LEU A 175 -3.85 -26.97 4.53
N GLY A 176 -2.87 -26.08 4.69
CA GLY A 176 -2.03 -25.99 5.89
C GLY A 176 -0.80 -26.91 5.85
N ASN A 177 -0.51 -27.56 4.73
CA ASN A 177 0.72 -28.34 4.58
C ASN A 177 1.90 -27.40 4.37
N LEU A 178 2.99 -27.64 5.10
CA LEU A 178 4.23 -26.88 4.99
C LEU A 178 5.40 -27.81 4.68
N VAL A 179 6.29 -27.37 3.79
CA VAL A 179 7.56 -28.02 3.46
C VAL A 179 8.68 -26.99 3.62
N HIS A 180 9.79 -27.39 4.24
CA HIS A 180 10.87 -26.47 4.60
C HIS A 180 12.26 -27.09 4.43
N LEU A 181 13.29 -26.24 4.36
CA LEU A 181 14.69 -26.66 4.39
C LEU A 181 15.32 -26.65 5.79
N GLY A 182 14.62 -26.10 6.79
CA GLY A 182 15.09 -26.07 8.17
C GLY A 182 13.97 -25.82 9.17
N GLU A 183 14.02 -26.50 10.31
CA GLU A 183 12.94 -26.53 11.33
C GLU A 183 12.65 -25.14 11.92
N ALA A 184 13.66 -24.26 12.03
CA ALA A 184 13.46 -22.91 12.54
C ALA A 184 12.47 -22.08 11.69
N ALA A 185 12.53 -22.21 10.36
CA ALA A 185 11.62 -21.48 9.48
C ALA A 185 10.18 -22.02 9.55
N LEU A 186 10.00 -23.29 9.95
CA LEU A 186 8.68 -23.89 10.12
C LEU A 186 7.87 -23.22 11.24
N LEU A 187 8.51 -22.87 12.36
CA LEU A 187 7.85 -22.21 13.48
C LEU A 187 7.27 -20.85 13.05
N GLY A 188 8.09 -20.02 12.39
CA GLY A 188 7.68 -18.73 11.87
C GLY A 188 6.59 -18.86 10.78
N ALA A 189 6.71 -19.84 9.90
CA ALA A 189 5.71 -20.09 8.85
C ALA A 189 4.35 -20.55 9.38
N LYS A 190 4.33 -21.38 10.43
CA LYS A 190 3.10 -21.79 11.11
C LYS A 190 2.41 -20.61 11.78
N ALA A 191 3.17 -19.82 12.57
CA ALA A 191 2.64 -18.62 13.21
C ALA A 191 2.13 -17.60 12.19
N ALA A 192 2.79 -17.53 11.02
CA ALA A 192 2.39 -16.67 9.92
C ALA A 192 1.30 -17.26 9.02
N GLU A 193 0.73 -18.43 9.31
CA GLU A 193 -0.24 -19.14 8.46
C GLU A 193 0.19 -19.09 6.98
N TYR A 194 1.47 -19.37 6.76
CA TYR A 194 2.14 -19.01 5.52
C TYR A 194 1.64 -19.87 4.36
N THR A 195 1.34 -19.23 3.23
CA THR A 195 0.92 -19.89 1.99
C THR A 195 1.77 -19.40 0.82
N GLY A 196 2.09 -20.29 -0.12
CA GLY A 196 3.00 -20.01 -1.23
C GLY A 196 4.46 -20.23 -0.87
N ALA A 197 5.37 -19.50 -1.53
CA ALA A 197 6.81 -19.63 -1.39
C ALA A 197 7.40 -18.42 -0.65
N GLY A 198 8.16 -18.64 0.42
CA GLY A 198 8.73 -17.58 1.25
C GLY A 198 10.14 -17.91 1.72
N THR A 199 10.90 -16.88 2.03
CA THR A 199 12.29 -17.00 2.51
C THR A 199 12.36 -16.40 3.90
N PHE A 200 12.85 -17.19 4.85
CA PHE A 200 13.02 -16.78 6.24
C PHE A 200 14.51 -16.58 6.50
N ASP A 201 14.86 -15.39 6.99
CA ASP A 201 16.24 -14.95 7.14
C ASP A 201 16.69 -15.09 8.59
N PHE A 202 17.89 -15.65 8.77
CA PHE A 202 18.51 -15.89 10.06
C PHE A 202 19.96 -15.39 10.07
N LEU A 203 20.44 -15.01 11.25
CA LEU A 203 21.86 -14.88 11.54
C LEU A 203 22.32 -16.03 12.39
N VAL A 204 23.47 -16.61 12.03
CA VAL A 204 24.16 -17.63 12.84
C VAL A 204 25.49 -17.04 13.26
N ASP A 205 25.73 -16.89 14.55
CA ASP A 205 27.00 -16.40 15.05
C ASP A 205 28.08 -17.50 15.07
N ASP A 206 29.24 -17.17 15.61
CA ASP A 206 30.39 -18.06 15.73
C ASP A 206 30.24 -19.11 16.85
N THR A 207 29.35 -18.91 17.82
CA THR A 207 28.98 -19.92 18.83
C THR A 207 28.01 -20.95 18.26
N GLY A 208 27.37 -20.64 17.13
CA GLY A 208 26.38 -21.48 16.47
C GLY A 208 24.95 -21.17 16.94
N ASP A 209 24.77 -20.10 17.72
CA ASP A 209 23.45 -19.59 18.06
C ASP A 209 22.85 -18.88 16.85
N PHE A 210 21.53 -19.02 16.67
CA PHE A 210 20.83 -18.44 15.54
C PHE A 210 19.72 -17.49 15.98
N TYR A 211 19.47 -16.47 15.16
CA TYR A 211 18.52 -15.42 15.44
C TYR A 211 17.70 -15.10 14.19
N SER A 212 16.38 -15.03 14.31
CA SER A 212 15.51 -14.60 13.22
C SER A 212 15.71 -13.11 12.95
N MET A 213 15.80 -12.76 11.66
CA MET A 213 16.02 -11.38 11.20
C MET A 213 14.79 -10.77 10.53
N GLU A 214 14.35 -11.39 9.45
CA GLU A 214 13.28 -10.90 8.58
C GLU A 214 12.63 -12.06 7.83
N VAL A 215 11.44 -11.81 7.29
CA VAL A 215 10.74 -12.77 6.43
C VAL A 215 10.42 -12.09 5.11
N ASN A 216 10.96 -12.67 4.05
CA ASN A 216 10.67 -12.25 2.69
C ASN A 216 9.49 -13.10 2.17
N CYS A 217 8.30 -12.49 2.07
CA CYS A 217 7.04 -13.13 1.61
C CYS A 217 7.03 -13.56 0.13
N ARG A 218 8.19 -13.66 -0.48
CA ARG A 218 8.38 -13.98 -1.88
C ARG A 218 9.50 -14.99 -2.01
N ILE A 219 9.44 -15.75 -3.09
CA ILE A 219 10.62 -16.44 -3.60
C ILE A 219 11.67 -15.39 -4.00
N GLN A 220 12.89 -15.52 -3.47
CA GLN A 220 13.98 -14.59 -3.76
C GLN A 220 14.70 -14.95 -5.05
N VAL A 221 15.51 -14.03 -5.59
CA VAL A 221 16.20 -14.26 -6.87
C VAL A 221 17.24 -15.40 -6.73
N GLU A 222 17.64 -15.68 -5.49
CA GLU A 222 18.60 -16.70 -5.04
C GLU A 222 18.02 -18.14 -5.01
N HIS A 223 16.71 -18.31 -5.27
CA HIS A 223 16.06 -19.62 -5.29
C HIS A 223 16.70 -20.67 -6.24
N PRO A 224 17.38 -20.34 -7.37
CA PRO A 224 17.98 -21.36 -8.22
C PRO A 224 19.05 -22.20 -7.50
N VAL A 225 19.69 -21.64 -6.46
CA VAL A 225 20.61 -22.41 -5.60
C VAL A 225 19.84 -23.54 -4.91
N THR A 226 18.67 -23.23 -4.35
CA THR A 226 17.79 -24.21 -3.71
C THR A 226 17.29 -25.24 -4.71
N GLU A 227 16.84 -24.81 -5.89
CA GLU A 227 16.33 -25.73 -6.92
C GLU A 227 17.40 -26.70 -7.41
N VAL A 228 18.63 -26.23 -7.62
CA VAL A 228 19.76 -27.08 -8.04
C VAL A 228 20.15 -28.08 -6.95
N VAL A 229 20.14 -27.67 -5.69
CA VAL A 229 20.53 -28.53 -4.57
C VAL A 229 19.43 -29.53 -4.21
N THR A 230 18.16 -29.22 -4.45
CA THR A 230 17.04 -30.10 -4.05
C THR A 230 16.41 -30.86 -5.21
N GLY A 231 16.63 -30.43 -6.46
CA GLY A 231 15.92 -30.94 -7.63
C GLY A 231 14.46 -30.50 -7.71
N VAL A 232 14.02 -29.59 -6.82
CA VAL A 232 12.65 -29.11 -6.72
C VAL A 232 12.47 -27.83 -7.54
N ASP A 233 11.47 -27.80 -8.42
CA ASP A 233 11.06 -26.59 -9.15
C ASP A 233 10.09 -25.76 -8.28
N LEU A 234 10.63 -24.78 -7.57
CA LEU A 234 9.89 -23.96 -6.61
C LEU A 234 8.91 -23.02 -7.33
N VAL A 235 9.23 -22.59 -8.54
CA VAL A 235 8.33 -21.74 -9.34
C VAL A 235 7.11 -22.54 -9.79
N ARG A 236 7.28 -23.77 -10.28
CA ARG A 236 6.19 -24.67 -10.67
C ARG A 236 5.26 -24.98 -9.52
N GLU A 237 5.80 -25.34 -8.35
CA GLU A 237 4.97 -25.61 -7.16
C GLU A 237 4.12 -24.39 -6.76
N ARG A 238 4.64 -23.16 -6.94
CA ARG A 238 3.91 -21.93 -6.63
C ARG A 238 2.65 -21.78 -7.48
N PHE A 239 2.72 -22.17 -8.76
CA PHE A 239 1.58 -22.16 -9.66
C PHE A 239 0.58 -23.28 -9.37
N ARG A 240 1.04 -24.43 -8.88
CA ARG A 240 0.15 -25.53 -8.45
C ARG A 240 -0.67 -25.15 -7.23
N VAL A 241 -0.03 -24.61 -6.20
CA VAL A 241 -0.71 -24.09 -5.00
C VAL A 241 -1.70 -22.98 -5.39
N ALA A 242 -1.29 -22.09 -6.28
CA ALA A 242 -2.17 -21.05 -6.83
C ALA A 242 -3.45 -21.66 -7.44
N ALA A 243 -3.29 -22.71 -8.25
CA ALA A 243 -4.36 -23.48 -8.87
C ALA A 243 -5.19 -24.35 -7.91
N ARG A 244 -4.99 -24.22 -6.59
CA ARG A 244 -5.68 -25.00 -5.54
C ARG A 244 -5.36 -26.50 -5.56
N LEU A 245 -4.22 -26.87 -6.12
CA LEU A 245 -3.70 -28.23 -6.03
C LEU A 245 -2.90 -28.38 -4.72
N PRO A 246 -2.93 -29.56 -4.08
CA PRO A 246 -2.04 -29.86 -2.96
C PRO A 246 -0.58 -29.84 -3.40
N LEU A 247 0.34 -29.64 -2.45
CA LEU A 247 1.78 -29.78 -2.71
C LEU A 247 2.07 -31.17 -3.27
N GLU A 248 2.86 -31.23 -4.35
CA GLU A 248 3.41 -32.51 -4.82
C GLU A 248 4.55 -32.98 -3.90
N LEU A 249 5.15 -32.03 -3.20
CA LEU A 249 6.28 -32.23 -2.30
C LEU A 249 5.83 -32.74 -0.93
N SER A 250 6.47 -33.79 -0.46
CA SER A 250 6.49 -34.18 0.95
C SER A 250 7.81 -33.73 1.59
N GLN A 251 7.83 -33.53 2.91
CA GLN A 251 9.06 -33.18 3.63
C GLN A 251 10.19 -34.21 3.41
N SER A 252 9.84 -35.50 3.31
CA SER A 252 10.78 -36.58 2.99
C SER A 252 11.32 -36.54 1.56
N GLY A 253 10.61 -35.86 0.64
CA GLY A 253 11.02 -35.68 -0.75
C GLY A 253 11.97 -34.50 -0.97
N VAL A 254 12.23 -33.69 0.06
CA VAL A 254 13.16 -32.54 0.00
C VAL A 254 14.45 -32.88 0.71
N ALA A 255 15.37 -33.53 -0.01
CA ALA A 255 16.69 -33.88 0.47
C ALA A 255 17.76 -33.06 -0.28
N PRO A 256 18.49 -32.15 0.37
CA PRO A 256 19.56 -31.41 -0.29
C PRO A 256 20.68 -32.36 -0.72
N CYS A 257 21.03 -32.35 -1.99
CA CYS A 257 22.14 -33.10 -2.57
C CYS A 257 23.26 -32.15 -3.04
N GLY A 258 24.38 -32.16 -2.30
CA GLY A 258 25.56 -31.36 -2.64
C GLY A 258 25.42 -29.87 -2.28
N ALA A 259 26.15 -29.02 -3.01
CA ALA A 259 26.19 -27.58 -2.79
C ALA A 259 26.20 -26.83 -4.13
N ALA A 260 25.47 -25.72 -4.20
CA ALA A 260 25.50 -24.79 -5.32
C ALA A 260 25.95 -23.40 -4.85
N ILE A 261 26.56 -22.64 -5.74
CA ILE A 261 27.03 -21.27 -5.47
C ILE A 261 26.48 -20.37 -6.57
N GLU A 262 25.73 -19.33 -6.18
CA GLU A 262 25.34 -18.25 -7.06
C GLU A 262 26.26 -17.04 -6.85
N CYS A 263 26.89 -16.57 -7.93
CA CYS A 263 27.79 -15.42 -7.91
C CYS A 263 27.13 -14.21 -8.58
N ARG A 264 26.97 -13.10 -7.85
CA ARG A 264 26.46 -11.83 -8.40
C ARG A 264 27.57 -10.78 -8.46
N GLN A 265 27.89 -10.32 -9.67
CA GLN A 265 28.86 -9.24 -9.85
C GLN A 265 28.15 -7.88 -9.86
N ARG A 266 28.47 -7.02 -8.88
CA ARG A 266 27.92 -5.65 -8.80
C ARG A 266 28.82 -4.71 -9.59
N HIS A 267 28.37 -4.24 -10.76
CA HIS A 267 29.09 -3.19 -11.50
C HIS A 267 28.84 -1.81 -10.86
N GLY A 268 29.89 -1.20 -10.31
CA GLY A 268 29.93 0.15 -9.74
C GLY A 268 31.38 0.64 -9.56
N PRO A 269 31.63 1.94 -9.35
CA PRO A 269 33.00 2.46 -9.19
C PRO A 269 33.70 1.81 -7.98
N ARG A 270 34.96 1.41 -8.15
CA ARG A 270 35.78 0.75 -7.11
C ARG A 270 35.84 1.65 -5.85
N PRO A 271 35.49 1.16 -4.65
CA PRO A 271 35.80 1.88 -3.43
C PRO A 271 37.33 1.94 -3.25
N ARG A 272 37.86 3.12 -2.90
CA ARG A 272 39.25 3.24 -2.44
C ARG A 272 39.41 2.42 -1.17
N PRO A 273 40.47 1.60 -1.03
CA PRO A 273 40.76 0.95 0.23
C PRO A 273 41.07 2.03 1.29
N PRO A 274 40.68 1.82 2.57
CA PRO A 274 41.01 2.73 3.65
C PRO A 274 42.53 2.79 3.87
N ALA A 275 43.02 3.95 4.33
CA ALA A 275 44.43 4.37 4.31
C ALA A 275 45.36 3.61 5.28
N ASP A 276 44.82 2.62 6.00
CA ASP A 276 45.41 1.99 7.17
C ASP A 276 45.64 0.47 7.01
N ALA A 277 45.44 -0.09 5.82
CA ALA A 277 45.82 -1.47 5.50
C ALA A 277 47.35 -1.61 5.32
N ARG A 278 48.08 -1.93 6.39
CA ARG A 278 49.49 -2.36 6.30
C ARG A 278 49.60 -3.78 5.71
N PRO A 279 50.62 -4.08 4.89
CA PRO A 279 50.77 -5.37 4.24
C PRO A 279 51.37 -6.40 5.21
N GLY A 280 50.54 -7.32 5.71
CA GLY A 280 50.97 -8.54 6.38
C GLY A 280 51.25 -9.64 5.35
N ARG A 281 52.46 -10.22 5.44
CA ARG A 281 53.10 -11.18 4.52
C ARG A 281 52.20 -12.30 3.99
N GLY A 282 52.27 -12.53 2.68
CA GLY A 282 51.75 -13.73 2.02
C GLY A 282 51.67 -13.56 0.50
N VAL A 283 52.82 -13.44 -0.17
CA VAL A 283 52.89 -13.55 -1.63
C VAL A 283 52.57 -15.00 -2.00
N HIS A 284 51.45 -15.25 -2.70
CA HIS A 284 51.31 -16.41 -3.55
C HIS A 284 50.98 -15.97 -4.98
N ARG A 285 51.94 -16.24 -5.87
CA ARG A 285 51.84 -16.10 -7.32
C ARG A 285 50.80 -17.10 -7.88
N SER A 286 50.03 -16.64 -8.85
CA SER A 286 49.35 -17.38 -9.94
C SER A 286 49.00 -18.86 -9.69
N GLY A 287 47.70 -19.15 -9.64
CA GLY A 287 47.15 -20.50 -9.64
C GLY A 287 46.78 -20.96 -8.23
N GLY A 288 45.54 -20.69 -7.81
CA GLY A 288 45.04 -21.12 -6.52
C GLY A 288 43.62 -20.64 -6.29
N THR A 289 42.71 -21.59 -6.14
CA THR A 289 41.31 -21.46 -5.73
C THR A 289 41.15 -20.48 -4.56
N VAL A 290 40.56 -19.31 -4.82
CA VAL A 290 39.98 -18.45 -3.79
C VAL A 290 38.68 -19.12 -3.35
N ARG A 291 38.61 -19.59 -2.10
CA ARG A 291 37.35 -20.03 -1.47
C ARG A 291 36.36 -18.86 -1.46
N PRO A 292 35.23 -18.92 -2.19
CA PRO A 292 34.17 -17.95 -2.06
C PRO A 292 33.40 -18.25 -0.77
N SER A 293 33.25 -17.23 0.08
CA SER A 293 32.40 -17.27 1.27
C SER A 293 30.92 -17.26 0.84
N GLY A 294 30.41 -18.46 0.56
CA GLY A 294 29.03 -18.75 0.23
C GLY A 294 28.89 -20.27 0.22
N HIS A 295 28.82 -20.87 1.40
CA HIS A 295 28.61 -22.31 1.52
C HIS A 295 27.13 -22.57 1.67
N GLY A 296 26.58 -23.28 0.68
CA GLY A 296 25.26 -23.88 0.74
C GLY A 296 25.11 -24.83 1.93
N LEU A 297 23.85 -25.01 2.30
CA LEU A 297 23.32 -25.81 3.40
C LEU A 297 24.05 -27.15 3.59
N LEU A 298 24.65 -27.35 4.77
CA LEU A 298 24.88 -28.68 5.33
C LEU A 298 23.64 -29.04 6.17
N PRO A 299 23.25 -30.33 6.26
CA PRO A 299 22.16 -30.74 7.13
C PRO A 299 22.53 -30.44 8.59
N TRP A 300 21.85 -29.46 9.19
CA TRP A 300 22.04 -29.02 10.57
C TRP A 300 20.81 -29.38 11.39
N ALA A 301 21.00 -30.08 12.51
CA ALA A 301 19.97 -30.31 13.53
C ALA A 301 20.21 -29.36 14.72
N PRO A 302 19.24 -28.51 15.12
CA PRO A 302 19.44 -27.54 16.19
C PRO A 302 19.47 -28.20 17.58
N ARG A 303 20.38 -27.74 18.45
CA ARG A 303 20.28 -27.97 19.89
C ARG A 303 19.39 -26.90 20.49
N ILE A 304 18.19 -27.28 20.92
CA ILE A 304 17.33 -26.42 21.74
C ILE A 304 17.93 -26.40 23.16
N GLY A 305 18.21 -25.21 23.68
CA GLY A 305 18.80 -25.04 25.00
C GLY A 305 17.92 -25.61 26.11
N GLY A 306 18.51 -26.46 26.95
CA GLY A 306 17.98 -26.80 28.27
C GLY A 306 17.35 -28.19 28.40
N GLN A 307 18.17 -29.24 28.40
CA GLN A 307 18.07 -30.43 29.28
C GLN A 307 19.22 -31.41 28.98
N ARG A 308 20.01 -31.76 30.00
CA ARG A 308 20.99 -32.86 29.90
C ARG A 308 20.24 -34.20 30.02
N PRO A 309 20.36 -35.13 29.06
CA PRO A 309 19.88 -36.49 29.30
C PRO A 309 20.85 -37.20 30.24
N VAL A 310 20.30 -37.68 31.35
CA VAL A 310 20.95 -38.58 32.30
C VAL A 310 21.22 -39.92 31.59
N ALA A 311 22.39 -40.50 31.83
CA ALA A 311 22.76 -41.82 31.33
C ALA A 311 21.80 -42.91 31.86
N GLY A 312 21.26 -43.73 30.96
CA GLY A 312 20.46 -44.91 31.28
C GLY A 312 20.83 -46.07 30.33
N GLN A 313 21.11 -47.22 30.93
CA GLN A 313 21.59 -48.48 30.35
C GLN A 313 20.53 -49.29 29.59
N GLY A 314 20.98 -50.14 28.66
CA GLY A 314 20.33 -51.39 28.15
C GLY A 314 19.15 -51.19 27.20
N ASP A 315 18.88 -51.99 26.16
CA ASP A 315 19.37 -53.31 25.76
C ASP A 315 19.00 -53.62 24.28
N HIS A 316 19.83 -54.46 23.65
CA HIS A 316 19.61 -55.48 22.60
C HIS A 316 18.57 -55.24 21.46
N LEU A 317 18.89 -55.39 20.16
CA LEU A 317 19.10 -56.64 19.39
C LEU A 317 19.53 -56.23 17.95
N GLY A 318 20.64 -56.69 17.36
CA GLY A 318 20.70 -57.90 16.52
C GLY A 318 21.03 -57.56 15.03
N PRO A 319 21.82 -58.37 14.28
CA PRO A 319 22.63 -57.90 13.15
C PRO A 319 22.01 -58.09 11.75
N ARG A 320 22.47 -57.25 10.79
CA ARG A 320 22.19 -57.35 9.35
C ARG A 320 22.96 -58.52 8.69
N PRO A 321 22.38 -59.27 7.73
CA PRO A 321 23.12 -60.24 6.94
C PRO A 321 23.84 -59.60 5.74
N ARG A 322 25.06 -60.09 5.49
CA ARG A 322 25.84 -59.93 4.26
C ARG A 322 25.35 -60.93 3.19
N ALA A 323 25.42 -60.53 1.92
CA ALA A 323 25.55 -61.43 0.77
C ALA A 323 26.58 -60.81 -0.20
N GLY A 324 27.35 -61.67 -0.85
CA GLY A 324 28.68 -61.42 -1.42
C GLY A 324 28.74 -61.20 -2.95
N PRO A 325 29.91 -61.44 -3.59
CA PRO A 325 30.41 -60.67 -4.74
C PRO A 325 30.60 -61.49 -6.05
N GLY A 326 31.03 -60.82 -7.14
CA GLY A 326 31.59 -61.41 -8.38
C GLY A 326 31.30 -60.54 -9.63
N GLU A 327 32.28 -59.88 -10.26
CA GLU A 327 33.08 -60.31 -11.46
C GLU A 327 32.24 -60.17 -12.77
N ASP A 328 32.63 -59.54 -13.90
CA ASP A 328 33.90 -59.41 -14.65
C ASP A 328 33.88 -58.18 -15.64
N ALA A 329 35.07 -57.77 -16.13
CA ALA A 329 35.35 -56.75 -17.16
C ALA A 329 35.35 -57.37 -18.61
N PRO A 330 35.85 -56.75 -19.73
CA PRO A 330 36.37 -55.38 -20.04
C PRO A 330 35.95 -54.79 -21.44
N GLY A 331 36.42 -53.57 -21.79
CA GLY A 331 36.89 -53.28 -23.16
C GLY A 331 36.46 -52.00 -23.92
N THR A 332 37.38 -51.03 -23.97
CA THR A 332 37.82 -50.21 -25.14
C THR A 332 36.82 -49.38 -25.99
N GLY A 333 37.13 -48.08 -26.17
CA GLY A 333 36.64 -47.27 -27.30
C GLY A 333 36.81 -45.76 -27.11
N ARG A 334 37.49 -45.09 -28.05
CA ARG A 334 38.00 -43.71 -28.00
C ARG A 334 37.13 -42.73 -28.84
N ILE A 335 36.99 -41.47 -28.36
CA ILE A 335 36.88 -40.18 -29.14
C ILE A 335 35.48 -39.87 -29.79
N PRO A 336 35.04 -38.61 -30.15
CA PRO A 336 35.35 -37.20 -29.77
C PRO A 336 34.12 -36.31 -29.39
N ARG A 337 34.41 -35.04 -29.05
CA ARG A 337 33.53 -33.84 -29.07
C ARG A 337 32.84 -33.61 -30.43
N GLU A 338 31.57 -33.17 -30.45
CA GLU A 338 31.13 -31.81 -30.88
C GLU A 338 29.60 -31.67 -31.06
N ARG A 339 29.18 -30.41 -30.93
CA ARG A 339 27.89 -29.73 -31.13
C ARG A 339 26.91 -30.34 -32.15
N SER A 340 25.61 -30.28 -31.86
CA SER A 340 24.58 -29.77 -32.79
C SER A 340 23.22 -29.57 -32.10
N ARG A 341 22.40 -28.73 -32.74
CA ARG A 341 21.07 -28.21 -32.39
C ARG A 341 19.94 -29.12 -32.88
N SER A 342 18.71 -28.74 -32.49
CA SER A 342 17.41 -29.03 -33.14
C SER A 342 16.78 -30.36 -32.72
N ALA A 343 15.47 -30.59 -32.61
CA ALA A 343 14.20 -29.85 -32.72
C ALA A 343 13.12 -30.80 -32.12
N TYR A 344 11.88 -30.35 -31.92
CA TYR A 344 10.71 -31.07 -32.43
C TYR A 344 9.49 -30.12 -32.46
N GLU A 345 8.96 -29.95 -33.68
CA GLU A 345 7.77 -29.18 -34.08
C GLU A 345 6.48 -29.99 -33.88
N HIS A 346 5.31 -29.34 -34.02
CA HIS A 346 4.22 -29.80 -34.92
C HIS A 346 3.06 -28.76 -35.02
N PRO A 347 2.17 -28.83 -36.05
CA PRO A 347 1.92 -27.72 -36.96
C PRO A 347 0.48 -27.16 -36.98
N LEU A 348 0.30 -26.00 -37.62
CA LEU A 348 -0.97 -25.39 -38.01
C LEU A 348 -1.34 -25.74 -39.47
N PRO A 349 -2.63 -25.65 -39.85
CA PRO A 349 -2.99 -25.21 -41.20
C PRO A 349 -3.96 -24.02 -41.20
N ALA A 350 -3.87 -23.22 -42.27
CA ALA A 350 -4.79 -22.14 -42.66
C ALA A 350 -5.18 -22.32 -44.16
N PRO A 351 -5.90 -21.40 -44.82
CA PRO A 351 -7.34 -21.13 -44.70
C PRO A 351 -8.05 -21.18 -46.10
N ARG A 352 -9.39 -21.22 -46.16
CA ARG A 352 -10.13 -20.79 -47.38
C ARG A 352 -11.45 -20.08 -47.08
N ALA A 353 -11.73 -19.12 -47.95
CA ALA A 353 -12.75 -18.08 -47.91
C ALA A 353 -14.15 -18.55 -48.38
N GLY A 354 -15.18 -17.76 -48.06
CA GLY A 354 -16.49 -17.88 -48.70
C GLY A 354 -17.57 -17.03 -48.04
N ARG A 355 -18.07 -16.03 -48.77
CA ARG A 355 -19.17 -15.11 -48.41
C ARG A 355 -20.52 -15.83 -48.36
N SER A 356 -21.42 -15.42 -47.47
CA SER A 356 -22.82 -15.05 -47.80
C SER A 356 -23.60 -14.59 -46.56
N ALA A 357 -24.60 -13.75 -46.82
CA ALA A 357 -25.48 -13.08 -45.88
C ALA A 357 -26.68 -13.94 -45.49
N PHE A 358 -27.30 -13.72 -44.31
CA PHE A 358 -28.71 -13.29 -44.20
C PHE A 358 -29.21 -13.17 -42.73
N ARG A 359 -29.93 -12.05 -42.51
CA ARG A 359 -31.04 -11.71 -41.59
C ARG A 359 -31.36 -12.51 -40.30
N ARG A 360 -31.50 -11.71 -39.23
CA ARG A 360 -32.55 -11.65 -38.17
C ARG A 360 -33.56 -12.81 -38.07
N ARG A 361 -33.73 -13.34 -36.85
CA ARG A 361 -35.01 -13.44 -36.10
C ARG A 361 -34.79 -13.94 -34.66
N HIS A 362 -35.27 -13.17 -33.68
CA HIS A 362 -35.82 -13.67 -32.40
C HIS A 362 -37.32 -13.94 -32.62
N PRO A 363 -38.11 -14.49 -31.65
CA PRO A 363 -37.79 -15.22 -30.40
C PRO A 363 -38.55 -16.58 -30.33
N HIS A 364 -38.44 -17.34 -29.23
CA HIS A 364 -39.60 -17.93 -28.51
C HIS A 364 -39.16 -18.81 -27.31
N HIS A 365 -39.90 -18.62 -26.20
CA HIS A 365 -39.94 -19.40 -24.97
C HIS A 365 -40.36 -20.87 -25.19
N VAL A 366 -39.80 -21.79 -24.40
CA VAL A 366 -40.53 -22.91 -23.73
C VAL A 366 -39.80 -23.30 -22.43
N ALA A 367 -40.58 -23.69 -21.43
CA ALA A 367 -40.24 -23.88 -20.03
C ALA A 367 -39.83 -25.32 -19.61
N HIS A 368 -39.30 -25.41 -18.38
CA HIS A 368 -39.28 -26.53 -17.41
C HIS A 368 -38.69 -27.91 -17.80
N ARG A 369 -37.63 -28.31 -17.06
CA ARG A 369 -37.67 -29.33 -15.97
C ARG A 369 -36.24 -29.62 -15.48
N GLY A 370 -36.02 -29.52 -14.17
CA GLY A 370 -34.77 -29.97 -13.55
C GLY A 370 -34.79 -31.46 -13.20
N PRO A 371 -33.64 -32.02 -12.80
CA PRO A 371 -33.61 -33.14 -11.88
C PRO A 371 -33.07 -32.71 -10.51
N HIS A 372 -33.77 -33.17 -9.48
CA HIS A 372 -33.35 -33.15 -8.09
C HIS A 372 -32.03 -33.92 -7.91
N LEU A 373 -31.06 -33.32 -7.24
CA LEU A 373 -30.00 -34.03 -6.52
C LEU A 373 -30.06 -33.66 -5.05
N THR A 374 -30.16 -34.71 -4.26
CA THR A 374 -30.44 -34.79 -2.84
C THR A 374 -29.19 -34.53 -1.99
N GLY A 375 -29.38 -33.89 -0.84
CA GLY A 375 -28.57 -34.08 0.37
C GLY A 375 -27.14 -33.55 0.38
N ALA A 376 -26.95 -32.25 0.59
CA ALA A 376 -25.71 -31.73 1.19
C ALA A 376 -25.83 -31.79 2.73
N PRO A 377 -24.83 -32.30 3.46
CA PRO A 377 -24.90 -32.41 4.92
C PRO A 377 -24.91 -31.03 5.56
N ARG A 378 -25.87 -30.80 6.47
CA ARG A 378 -25.84 -29.70 7.43
C ARG A 378 -24.64 -29.94 8.37
N MET A 379 -23.56 -29.19 8.17
CA MET A 379 -22.55 -29.03 9.21
C MET A 379 -23.16 -28.23 10.35
N THR A 380 -23.42 -28.90 11.47
CA THR A 380 -23.48 -28.29 12.78
C THR A 380 -22.10 -27.73 13.08
N ILE A 381 -21.94 -26.41 13.02
CA ILE A 381 -20.74 -25.72 13.48
C ILE A 381 -20.84 -25.68 14.99
N ASP A 382 -20.18 -26.62 15.67
CA ASP A 382 -19.78 -26.42 17.04
C ASP A 382 -18.25 -26.41 17.07
N GLN A 383 -17.71 -25.37 17.72
CA GLN A 383 -16.28 -25.11 17.99
C GLN A 383 -15.45 -24.40 16.89
N THR A 384 -15.88 -23.19 16.50
CA THR A 384 -14.98 -22.11 16.05
C THR A 384 -14.39 -21.36 17.26
N PRO A 385 -13.17 -20.77 17.16
CA PRO A 385 -12.72 -19.80 18.15
C PRO A 385 -13.79 -18.71 18.26
N ARG A 386 -14.28 -18.43 19.47
CA ARG A 386 -15.39 -17.49 19.69
C ARG A 386 -15.07 -16.16 18.98
N ALA A 387 -15.80 -15.85 17.91
CA ALA A 387 -15.77 -14.54 17.29
C ALA A 387 -16.03 -13.50 18.38
N THR A 388 -15.09 -12.56 18.57
CA THR A 388 -15.30 -11.50 19.55
C THR A 388 -16.38 -10.57 18.99
N GLY A 389 -17.45 -10.38 19.76
CA GLY A 389 -18.60 -9.58 19.35
C GLY A 389 -18.65 -8.26 20.11
N SER A 390 -19.08 -7.20 19.44
CA SER A 390 -19.38 -5.93 20.07
C SER A 390 -20.66 -5.31 19.51
N THR A 391 -21.24 -4.41 20.30
CA THR A 391 -22.41 -3.62 19.91
C THR A 391 -22.06 -2.14 20.05
N THR A 392 -22.53 -1.33 19.12
CA THR A 392 -22.36 0.11 19.07
C THR A 392 -23.58 0.74 18.43
N ASP A 393 -23.80 2.05 18.56
CA ASP A 393 -24.89 2.71 17.84
C ASP A 393 -24.56 2.81 16.34
N VAL A 394 -23.33 3.25 16.04
CA VAL A 394 -22.83 3.46 14.69
C VAL A 394 -21.48 2.77 14.47
N CYS A 395 -21.39 1.96 13.41
CA CYS A 395 -20.15 1.36 12.94
C CYS A 395 -19.63 2.12 11.71
N VAL A 396 -18.49 2.79 11.82
CA VAL A 396 -17.87 3.56 10.72
C VAL A 396 -16.76 2.73 10.08
N ILE A 397 -16.85 2.44 8.80
CA ILE A 397 -15.82 1.73 8.04
C ILE A 397 -14.91 2.74 7.33
N GLY A 398 -13.67 2.87 7.78
CA GLY A 398 -12.63 3.73 7.22
C GLY A 398 -12.35 4.99 8.05
N GLY A 399 -11.11 5.12 8.52
CA GLY A 399 -10.55 6.24 9.28
C GLY A 399 -10.01 7.38 8.40
N GLY A 400 -10.68 7.69 7.29
CA GLY A 400 -10.36 8.85 6.46
C GLY A 400 -10.99 10.15 7.01
N PRO A 401 -10.86 11.28 6.28
CA PRO A 401 -11.44 12.56 6.70
C PRO A 401 -12.95 12.49 6.96
N ALA A 402 -13.70 11.80 6.09
CA ALA A 402 -15.14 11.63 6.26
C ALA A 402 -15.47 10.84 7.53
N GLY A 403 -14.85 9.66 7.69
CA GLY A 403 -15.14 8.75 8.79
C GLY A 403 -14.75 9.30 10.16
N LEU A 404 -13.53 9.83 10.30
CA LEU A 404 -13.06 10.40 11.58
C LEU A 404 -13.81 11.68 11.96
N THR A 405 -14.16 12.53 10.99
CA THR A 405 -14.96 13.73 11.26
C THR A 405 -16.36 13.36 11.73
N LEU A 406 -17.01 12.39 11.07
CA LEU A 406 -18.32 11.92 11.48
C LEU A 406 -18.26 11.26 12.86
N ALA A 407 -17.27 10.40 13.11
CA ALA A 407 -17.08 9.77 14.40
C ALA A 407 -16.97 10.81 15.52
N LEU A 408 -16.12 11.84 15.37
CA LEU A 408 -15.98 12.90 16.35
C LEU A 408 -17.28 13.67 16.59
N LEU A 409 -18.03 13.98 15.53
CA LEU A 409 -19.31 14.67 15.63
C LEU A 409 -20.35 13.83 16.39
N LEU A 410 -20.45 12.54 16.08
CA LEU A 410 -21.35 11.59 16.74
C LEU A 410 -20.98 11.38 18.22
N LEU A 411 -19.70 11.19 18.52
CA LEU A 411 -19.20 11.04 19.89
C LEU A 411 -19.51 12.27 20.75
N ARG A 412 -19.34 13.47 20.21
CA ARG A 412 -19.74 14.72 20.89
C ARG A 412 -21.24 14.81 21.14
N SER A 413 -22.05 14.11 20.36
CA SER A 413 -23.50 13.98 20.57
C SER A 413 -23.90 12.83 21.50
N GLY A 414 -22.93 12.16 22.14
CA GLY A 414 -23.17 11.05 23.06
C GLY A 414 -23.47 9.70 22.37
N VAL A 415 -23.21 9.59 21.07
CA VAL A 415 -23.42 8.35 20.30
C VAL A 415 -22.22 7.42 20.45
N GLN A 416 -22.47 6.14 20.65
CA GLN A 416 -21.44 5.10 20.71
C GLN A 416 -20.95 4.75 19.30
N VAL A 417 -19.65 4.94 19.05
CA VAL A 417 -19.05 4.75 17.72
C VAL A 417 -17.94 3.70 17.76
N THR A 418 -18.08 2.67 16.93
CA THR A 418 -16.95 1.79 16.58
C THR A 418 -16.45 2.15 15.20
N LEU A 419 -15.17 2.48 15.07
CA LEU A 419 -14.53 2.78 13.79
C LEU A 419 -13.56 1.65 13.42
N VAL A 420 -13.76 1.07 12.22
CA VAL A 420 -12.94 0.01 11.65
C VAL A 420 -11.99 0.60 10.62
N GLU A 421 -10.68 0.50 10.86
CA GLU A 421 -9.63 0.97 9.94
C GLU A 421 -8.65 -0.15 9.63
N ARG A 422 -8.35 -0.35 8.35
CA ARG A 422 -7.45 -1.40 7.89
C ARG A 422 -5.97 -1.09 8.15
N ALA A 423 -5.60 0.20 8.20
CA ALA A 423 -4.25 0.62 8.45
C ALA A 423 -3.97 0.72 9.95
N THR A 424 -2.81 0.23 10.39
CA THR A 424 -2.30 0.43 11.76
C THR A 424 -1.48 1.71 11.89
N SER A 425 -1.26 2.45 10.78
CA SER A 425 -0.54 3.72 10.80
C SER A 425 -1.06 4.70 9.76
N MET A 426 -0.95 6.00 10.08
CA MET A 426 -1.39 7.10 9.21
C MET A 426 -0.28 7.64 8.29
N SER A 427 0.80 6.88 8.08
CA SER A 427 1.99 7.29 7.33
C SER A 427 1.81 7.31 5.80
N ARG A 428 0.59 7.05 5.30
CA ARG A 428 0.30 6.99 3.88
C ARG A 428 0.44 8.36 3.21
N GLU A 429 0.94 8.38 1.97
CA GLU A 429 1.04 9.61 1.19
C GLU A 429 -0.35 9.98 0.64
N TYR A 430 -0.95 11.00 1.22
CA TYR A 430 -2.26 11.51 0.81
C TYR A 430 -2.10 12.59 -0.26
N ARG A 431 -2.88 12.49 -1.34
CA ARG A 431 -2.69 13.27 -2.57
C ARG A 431 -3.35 14.66 -2.55
N GLY A 432 -4.12 14.98 -1.50
CA GLY A 432 -4.84 16.25 -1.34
C GLY A 432 -4.52 16.92 -0.02
N GLU A 433 -3.57 17.85 -0.03
CA GLU A 433 -3.09 18.54 1.18
C GLU A 433 -3.73 19.92 1.39
N ILE A 434 -4.55 20.41 0.45
CA ILE A 434 -5.11 21.77 0.52
C ILE A 434 -6.51 21.74 1.16
N LEU A 435 -6.65 22.45 2.27
CA LEU A 435 -7.93 22.78 2.90
C LEU A 435 -8.47 24.11 2.38
N GLN A 436 -9.75 24.12 2.03
CA GLN A 436 -10.50 25.30 1.59
C GLN A 436 -11.17 25.96 2.81
N PRO A 437 -11.50 27.26 2.74
CA PRO A 437 -12.19 27.98 3.82
C PRO A 437 -13.36 27.26 4.50
N GLY A 438 -14.24 26.58 3.73
CA GLY A 438 -15.33 25.80 4.32
C GLY A 438 -14.83 24.63 5.18
N GLY A 439 -13.81 23.91 4.72
CA GLY A 439 -13.16 22.84 5.49
C GLY A 439 -12.39 23.38 6.70
N LEU A 440 -11.72 24.53 6.56
CA LEU A 440 -11.07 25.22 7.68
C LEU A 440 -12.09 25.56 8.77
N ALA A 441 -13.23 26.13 8.40
CA ALA A 441 -14.28 26.50 9.33
C ALA A 441 -14.82 25.30 10.12
N LEU A 442 -15.07 24.17 9.44
CA LEU A 442 -15.51 22.94 10.10
C LEU A 442 -14.45 22.40 11.07
N LEU A 443 -13.18 22.33 10.65
CA LEU A 443 -12.11 21.83 11.51
C LEU A 443 -11.83 22.75 12.70
N ASP A 444 -11.98 24.06 12.54
CA ASP A 444 -11.81 25.03 13.63
C ASP A 444 -12.93 24.91 14.68
N GLN A 445 -14.19 24.78 14.24
CA GLN A 445 -15.32 24.50 15.13
C GLN A 445 -15.16 23.17 15.88
N LEU A 446 -14.44 22.21 15.30
CA LEU A 446 -14.08 20.96 15.95
C LEU A 446 -12.83 21.07 16.86
N GLY A 447 -12.14 22.21 16.87
CA GLY A 447 -10.88 22.43 17.58
C GLY A 447 -9.67 21.74 16.95
N VAL A 448 -9.83 21.18 15.75
CA VAL A 448 -8.80 20.37 15.05
C VAL A 448 -7.83 21.25 14.27
N LEU A 449 -8.30 22.36 13.71
CA LEU A 449 -7.53 23.17 12.77
C LEU A 449 -6.21 23.67 13.36
N VAL A 450 -6.26 24.34 14.52
CA VAL A 450 -5.09 24.98 15.12
C VAL A 450 -4.02 23.94 15.52
N PRO A 451 -4.34 22.85 16.25
CA PRO A 451 -3.35 21.82 16.56
C PRO A 451 -2.79 21.11 15.32
N ALA A 452 -3.64 20.80 14.32
CA ALA A 452 -3.17 20.19 13.07
C ALA A 452 -2.20 21.10 12.31
N ALA A 453 -2.48 22.41 12.27
CA ALA A 453 -1.60 23.41 11.67
C ALA A 453 -0.29 23.57 12.47
N ALA A 454 -0.34 23.45 13.80
CA ALA A 454 0.84 23.53 14.67
C ALA A 454 1.83 22.38 14.44
N ARG A 455 1.35 21.21 13.99
CA ARG A 455 2.22 20.08 13.55
C ARG A 455 2.95 20.37 12.23
N GLY A 456 2.56 21.41 11.51
CA GLY A 456 3.22 21.91 10.31
C GLY A 456 2.28 22.04 9.12
N GLY A 457 2.37 23.17 8.42
CA GLY A 457 1.61 23.50 7.21
C GLY A 457 1.98 24.89 6.68
N TYR A 458 1.45 25.24 5.52
CA TYR A 458 1.66 26.53 4.86
C TYR A 458 0.33 27.21 4.53
N TRP A 459 0.13 28.41 5.08
CA TRP A 459 -0.99 29.27 4.72
C TRP A 459 -0.79 29.88 3.33
N LEU A 460 -1.81 29.80 2.49
CA LEU A 460 -1.80 30.32 1.12
C LEU A 460 -2.92 31.35 0.94
N ASP A 461 -2.64 32.39 0.15
CA ASP A 461 -3.50 33.54 -0.08
C ASP A 461 -4.49 33.32 -1.24
N GLY A 462 -4.34 32.26 -2.03
CA GLY A 462 -5.27 31.95 -3.12
C GLY A 462 -4.68 31.12 -4.25
N PHE A 463 -5.33 31.21 -5.42
CA PHE A 463 -4.96 30.49 -6.64
C PHE A 463 -4.53 31.46 -7.75
N GLN A 464 -3.47 31.11 -8.47
CA GLN A 464 -2.99 31.87 -9.63
C GLN A 464 -2.89 30.98 -10.87
N LEU A 465 -3.43 31.46 -11.99
CA LEU A 465 -3.18 30.90 -13.31
C LEU A 465 -2.02 31.66 -13.96
N VAL A 466 -0.95 30.97 -14.30
CA VAL A 466 0.29 31.56 -14.83
C VAL A 466 0.55 31.05 -16.24
N GLU A 467 0.91 31.93 -17.16
CA GLU A 467 1.36 31.59 -18.53
C GLU A 467 2.56 32.46 -18.89
N ARG A 468 3.70 31.83 -19.24
CA ARG A 468 4.97 32.52 -19.54
C ARG A 468 5.35 33.56 -18.47
N GLU A 469 5.32 33.13 -17.20
CA GLU A 469 5.63 33.94 -16.01
C GLU A 469 4.68 35.10 -15.73
N ARG A 470 3.67 35.33 -16.57
CA ARG A 470 2.62 36.32 -16.34
C ARG A 470 1.42 35.68 -15.64
N VAL A 471 0.93 36.33 -14.58
CA VAL A 471 -0.34 35.97 -13.94
C VAL A 471 -1.50 36.40 -14.86
N LEU A 472 -2.28 35.43 -15.33
CA LEU A 472 -3.45 35.65 -16.19
C LEU A 472 -4.75 35.78 -15.40
N LEU A 473 -4.84 35.05 -14.30
CA LEU A 473 -5.97 35.04 -13.39
C LEU A 473 -5.40 34.88 -11.97
N ASP A 474 -5.74 35.83 -11.13
CA ASP A 474 -5.48 35.83 -9.70
C ASP A 474 -6.81 35.73 -8.96
N ILE A 475 -6.95 34.67 -8.17
CA ILE A 475 -8.09 34.41 -7.30
C ILE A 475 -7.58 34.58 -5.87
N ALA A 476 -7.58 35.84 -5.41
CA ALA A 476 -7.18 36.21 -4.06
C ALA A 476 -8.31 35.91 -3.06
N TYR A 477 -7.97 35.26 -1.95
CA TYR A 477 -8.92 34.84 -0.92
C TYR A 477 -9.07 35.88 0.19
N ASP A 478 -8.19 36.88 0.25
CA ASP A 478 -8.27 38.01 1.19
C ASP A 478 -9.60 38.78 1.13
N ARG A 479 -10.29 38.73 -0.02
CA ARG A 479 -11.64 39.29 -0.24
C ARG A 479 -12.76 38.47 0.36
N LEU A 480 -12.49 37.25 0.83
CA LEU A 480 -13.47 36.43 1.54
C LEU A 480 -13.61 36.95 2.99
N PRO A 481 -14.77 36.74 3.64
CA PRO A 481 -14.96 37.12 5.03
C PRO A 481 -13.93 36.43 5.95
N ALA A 482 -13.32 37.21 6.84
CA ALA A 482 -12.55 36.67 7.96
C ALA A 482 -13.44 35.81 8.88
N PRO A 483 -12.89 34.83 9.62
CA PRO A 483 -11.46 34.49 9.72
C PRO A 483 -10.96 33.52 8.63
N TYR A 484 -11.85 32.92 7.84
CA TYR A 484 -11.50 31.90 6.84
C TYR A 484 -11.31 32.49 5.44
N ASN A 485 -10.31 33.36 5.31
CA ASN A 485 -10.01 34.07 4.06
C ASN A 485 -8.66 33.64 3.45
N ARG A 486 -8.23 32.42 3.74
CA ARG A 486 -6.99 31.79 3.25
C ARG A 486 -7.19 30.29 3.01
N LEU A 487 -6.24 29.67 2.32
CA LEU A 487 -6.10 28.23 2.18
C LEU A 487 -5.03 27.73 3.16
N LEU A 488 -5.07 26.45 3.51
CA LEU A 488 -3.99 25.79 4.24
C LEU A 488 -3.51 24.58 3.47
N SER A 489 -2.23 24.55 3.07
CA SER A 489 -1.57 23.30 2.69
C SER A 489 -1.03 22.63 3.95
N VAL A 490 -1.64 21.51 4.32
CA VAL A 490 -1.28 20.73 5.51
C VAL A 490 -1.24 19.25 5.14
N PRO A 491 -0.22 18.49 5.55
CA PRO A 491 -0.23 17.05 5.39
C PRO A 491 -1.48 16.45 6.02
N GLN A 492 -2.24 15.69 5.23
CA GLN A 492 -3.52 15.14 5.69
C GLN A 492 -3.40 14.33 6.98
N ARG A 493 -2.28 13.62 7.18
CA ARG A 493 -1.97 12.90 8.42
C ARG A 493 -2.02 13.78 9.68
N HIS A 494 -1.71 15.08 9.60
CA HIS A 494 -1.78 15.97 10.76
C HIS A 494 -3.24 16.22 11.17
N VAL A 495 -4.13 16.36 10.19
CA VAL A 495 -5.58 16.52 10.41
C VAL A 495 -6.17 15.23 10.93
N LEU A 496 -5.84 14.09 10.33
CA LEU A 496 -6.37 12.78 10.74
C LEU A 496 -5.90 12.38 12.13
N ALA A 497 -4.61 12.58 12.45
CA ALA A 497 -4.09 12.32 13.79
C ALA A 497 -4.84 13.15 14.84
N GLU A 498 -5.04 14.45 14.60
CA GLU A 498 -5.76 15.29 15.55
C GLU A 498 -7.26 14.93 15.69
N LEU A 499 -7.91 14.52 14.59
CA LEU A 499 -9.28 14.00 14.67
C LEU A 499 -9.35 12.72 15.51
N LEU A 500 -8.43 11.78 15.28
CA LEU A 500 -8.36 10.50 15.98
C LEU A 500 -8.01 10.70 17.46
N ASP A 501 -7.01 11.52 17.78
CA ASP A 501 -6.62 11.89 19.15
C ASP A 501 -7.83 12.42 19.93
N ARG A 502 -8.68 13.24 19.29
CA ARG A 502 -9.91 13.75 19.89
C ARG A 502 -11.00 12.70 20.06
N CYS A 503 -11.15 11.77 19.11
CA CYS A 503 -12.08 10.65 19.26
C CYS A 503 -11.69 9.77 20.46
N HIS A 504 -10.40 9.53 20.69
CA HIS A 504 -9.91 8.77 21.84
C HIS A 504 -10.24 9.40 23.20
N GLY A 505 -10.60 10.69 23.23
CA GLY A 505 -11.05 11.36 24.45
C GLY A 505 -12.47 10.98 24.90
N PHE A 506 -13.18 10.12 24.18
CA PHE A 506 -14.55 9.70 24.50
C PHE A 506 -14.60 8.22 24.86
N ASP A 507 -15.20 7.88 26.01
CA ASP A 507 -15.41 6.49 26.44
C ASP A 507 -16.26 5.69 25.44
N GLY A 508 -17.12 6.38 24.70
CA GLY A 508 -17.97 5.77 23.69
C GLY A 508 -17.29 5.50 22.34
N PHE A 509 -15.98 5.70 22.25
CA PHE A 509 -15.21 5.44 21.04
C PHE A 509 -14.44 4.12 21.12
N ARG A 510 -14.68 3.26 20.14
CA ARG A 510 -13.88 2.06 19.91
C ARG A 510 -13.18 2.15 18.57
N TYR A 511 -11.86 2.08 18.58
CA TYR A 511 -11.05 2.08 17.37
C TYR A 511 -10.50 0.68 17.12
N LEU A 512 -10.87 0.09 15.98
CA LEU A 512 -10.38 -1.20 15.51
C LEU A 512 -9.42 -0.94 14.34
N ASP A 513 -8.15 -0.67 14.66
CA ASP A 513 -7.09 -0.51 13.67
C ASP A 513 -6.50 -1.85 13.22
N GLY A 514 -5.92 -1.90 12.03
CA GLY A 514 -5.50 -3.18 11.43
C GLY A 514 -6.64 -4.16 11.14
N HIS A 515 -7.90 -3.71 11.23
CA HIS A 515 -9.08 -4.52 10.98
C HIS A 515 -9.68 -4.19 9.62
N ARG A 516 -9.96 -5.22 8.83
CA ARG A 516 -10.48 -5.07 7.47
C ARG A 516 -11.91 -5.56 7.40
N LEU A 517 -12.81 -4.75 6.83
CA LEU A 517 -14.16 -5.21 6.53
C LEU A 517 -14.12 -6.48 5.66
N SER A 518 -14.74 -7.56 6.12
CA SER A 518 -14.85 -8.84 5.40
C SER A 518 -16.28 -9.13 4.98
N ALA A 519 -17.28 -8.78 5.80
CA ALA A 519 -18.69 -8.95 5.49
C ALA A 519 -19.56 -7.84 6.12
N LEU A 520 -20.76 -7.65 5.59
CA LEU A 520 -21.83 -6.93 6.27
C LEU A 520 -22.74 -7.94 6.97
N VAL A 521 -23.21 -7.59 8.17
CA VAL A 521 -24.22 -8.38 8.89
C VAL A 521 -25.57 -7.92 8.38
N GLU A 522 -26.31 -8.80 7.69
CA GLU A 522 -27.66 -8.51 7.21
C GLU A 522 -28.68 -9.36 7.98
N GLU A 523 -29.77 -8.72 8.43
CA GLU A 523 -30.90 -9.35 9.11
C GLU A 523 -32.19 -8.77 8.54
N ASP A 524 -33.12 -9.64 8.13
CA ASP A 524 -34.40 -9.25 7.50
C ASP A 524 -34.25 -8.28 6.31
N GLY A 525 -33.13 -8.37 5.58
CA GLY A 525 -32.82 -7.52 4.42
C GLY A 525 -32.19 -6.16 4.76
N ALA A 526 -32.04 -5.83 6.04
CA ALA A 526 -31.39 -4.62 6.53
C ALA A 526 -29.98 -4.89 7.04
N VAL A 527 -29.08 -3.93 6.88
CA VAL A 527 -27.72 -4.01 7.42
C VAL A 527 -27.77 -3.71 8.93
N ARG A 528 -27.22 -4.61 9.75
CA ARG A 528 -27.20 -4.54 11.23
C ARG A 528 -25.80 -4.57 11.82
N GLY A 529 -24.79 -4.41 10.99
CA GLY A 529 -23.41 -4.44 11.44
C GLY A 529 -22.40 -4.83 10.36
N ALA A 530 -21.19 -5.09 10.80
CA ALA A 530 -20.06 -5.45 9.97
C ALA A 530 -19.20 -6.52 10.66
N VAL A 531 -18.60 -7.39 9.86
CA VAL A 531 -17.55 -8.30 10.30
C VAL A 531 -16.22 -7.72 9.85
N ALA A 532 -15.31 -7.52 10.80
CA ALA A 532 -14.00 -6.94 10.60
C ALA A 532 -12.93 -8.00 10.91
N GLU A 533 -12.16 -8.38 9.91
CA GLU A 533 -11.06 -9.34 10.03
C GLU A 533 -9.83 -8.65 10.61
N GLY A 534 -9.36 -9.09 11.78
CA GLY A 534 -8.15 -8.59 12.44
C GLY A 534 -7.15 -9.70 12.73
N ARG A 535 -6.01 -9.36 13.34
CA ARG A 535 -4.95 -10.34 13.69
C ARG A 535 -5.42 -11.43 14.66
N ALA A 536 -6.32 -11.07 15.57
CA ALA A 536 -6.90 -11.99 16.55
C ALA A 536 -8.10 -12.79 15.98
N GLY A 537 -8.35 -12.69 14.68
CA GLY A 537 -9.49 -13.27 13.98
C GLY A 537 -10.62 -12.27 13.71
N PRO A 538 -11.78 -12.77 13.27
CA PRO A 538 -12.92 -11.92 12.93
C PRO A 538 -13.56 -11.31 14.19
N HIS A 539 -13.85 -10.02 14.10
CA HIS A 539 -14.60 -9.26 15.08
C HIS A 539 -15.93 -8.81 14.48
N THR A 540 -17.04 -9.19 15.10
CA THR A 540 -18.38 -8.81 14.62
C THR A 540 -18.87 -7.59 15.39
N VAL A 541 -19.07 -6.47 14.69
CA VAL A 541 -19.64 -5.24 15.24
C VAL A 541 -21.11 -5.17 14.84
N ARG A 542 -22.03 -5.30 15.80
CA ARG A 542 -23.45 -5.01 15.61
C ARG A 542 -23.70 -3.52 15.78
N ALA A 543 -24.45 -2.93 14.87
CA ALA A 543 -24.76 -1.51 14.88
C ALA A 543 -26.14 -1.23 14.30
N GLY A 544 -26.77 -0.15 14.77
CA GLY A 544 -28.00 0.36 14.17
C GLY A 544 -27.74 0.93 12.77
N TRP A 545 -26.63 1.67 12.62
CA TRP A 545 -26.16 2.19 11.34
C TRP A 545 -24.72 1.76 11.05
N VAL A 546 -24.48 1.31 9.81
CA VAL A 546 -23.15 1.16 9.23
C VAL A 546 -22.87 2.33 8.30
N VAL A 547 -21.71 2.96 8.41
CA VAL A 547 -21.29 4.07 7.56
C VAL A 547 -20.07 3.67 6.73
N GLY A 548 -20.22 3.62 5.41
CA GLY A 548 -19.10 3.39 4.49
C GLY A 548 -18.33 4.68 4.20
N ALA A 549 -17.14 4.82 4.76
CA ALA A 549 -16.20 5.93 4.56
C ALA A 549 -14.81 5.45 4.07
N ASP A 550 -14.77 4.27 3.44
CA ASP A 550 -13.57 3.53 3.01
C ASP A 550 -13.07 3.91 1.60
N GLY A 551 -13.50 5.07 1.10
CA GLY A 551 -12.91 5.75 -0.05
C GLY A 551 -13.28 5.19 -1.42
N ARG A 552 -12.51 5.58 -2.45
CA ARG A 552 -12.85 5.36 -3.87
C ARG A 552 -13.03 3.90 -4.28
N PHE A 553 -12.30 3.01 -3.61
CA PHE A 553 -12.37 1.57 -3.80
C PHE A 553 -13.18 0.90 -2.68
N SER A 554 -14.22 1.59 -2.19
CA SER A 554 -15.09 1.15 -1.09
C SER A 554 -15.46 -0.33 -1.21
N LYS A 555 -15.08 -1.09 -0.18
CA LYS A 555 -15.47 -2.49 0.01
C LYS A 555 -16.86 -2.55 0.60
N THR A 556 -17.22 -1.61 1.48
CA THR A 556 -18.57 -1.43 2.02
C THR A 556 -19.61 -1.38 0.90
N ARG A 557 -19.39 -0.51 -0.09
CA ARG A 557 -20.26 -0.38 -1.27
C ARG A 557 -20.38 -1.69 -2.05
N ARG A 558 -19.27 -2.41 -2.26
CA ARG A 558 -19.26 -3.68 -3.00
C ARG A 558 -20.04 -4.77 -2.26
N LEU A 559 -19.80 -4.93 -0.96
CA LEU A 559 -20.47 -5.93 -0.12
C LEU A 559 -21.97 -5.64 -0.01
N ALA A 560 -22.37 -4.37 -0.03
CA ALA A 560 -23.76 -3.97 -0.08
C ALA A 560 -24.43 -4.17 -1.45
N GLY A 561 -23.73 -4.70 -2.46
CA GLY A 561 -24.26 -4.88 -3.82
C GLY A 561 -24.53 -3.57 -4.58
N ILE A 562 -24.00 -2.44 -4.10
CA ILE A 562 -24.27 -1.12 -4.67
C ILE A 562 -23.31 -0.88 -5.85
N GLY A 563 -23.88 -0.74 -7.05
CA GLY A 563 -23.12 -0.38 -8.25
C GLY A 563 -22.57 1.05 -8.19
N ALA A 564 -21.44 1.31 -8.86
CA ALA A 564 -20.92 2.65 -9.07
C ALA A 564 -20.70 2.93 -10.56
N ASP A 565 -21.24 4.04 -11.04
CA ASP A 565 -21.02 4.49 -12.40
C ASP A 565 -19.70 5.25 -12.43
N ARG A 566 -18.66 4.60 -12.96
CA ARG A 566 -17.39 5.25 -13.27
C ARG A 566 -17.58 6.12 -14.50
N GLN A 567 -17.34 7.41 -14.35
CA GLN A 567 -17.37 8.37 -15.43
C GLN A 567 -15.95 8.87 -15.69
N ASP A 568 -15.37 8.47 -16.83
CA ASP A 568 -14.10 9.02 -17.34
C ASP A 568 -14.38 10.43 -17.96
N VAL A 569 -14.97 11.35 -17.18
CA VAL A 569 -15.37 12.71 -17.64
C VAL A 569 -14.16 13.61 -17.87
N PHE A 570 -13.04 13.27 -17.25
CA PHE A 570 -11.80 14.02 -17.31
C PHE A 570 -10.87 13.39 -18.36
N ALA A 571 -10.53 14.17 -19.38
CA ALA A 571 -9.64 13.73 -20.46
C ALA A 571 -8.15 13.78 -20.06
N PHE A 572 -7.84 13.77 -18.75
CA PHE A 572 -6.48 13.87 -18.25
C PHE A 572 -6.25 13.02 -16.99
N ASP A 573 -5.01 12.60 -16.77
CA ASP A 573 -4.49 12.05 -15.51
C ASP A 573 -3.50 13.07 -14.89
N VAL A 574 -3.09 12.88 -13.65
CA VAL A 574 -2.11 13.76 -13.00
C VAL A 574 -0.91 12.96 -12.52
N LEU A 575 0.28 13.44 -12.86
CA LEU A 575 1.55 12.91 -12.42
C LEU A 575 2.08 13.77 -11.26
N TRP A 576 2.02 13.23 -10.04
CA TRP A 576 2.41 13.93 -8.81
C TRP A 576 3.84 13.64 -8.41
N PHE A 577 4.53 14.64 -7.86
CA PHE A 577 5.86 14.51 -7.29
C PHE A 577 6.18 15.69 -6.37
N LYS A 578 7.18 15.52 -5.49
CA LYS A 578 7.67 16.56 -4.58
C LYS A 578 9.10 16.93 -4.94
N LEU A 579 9.44 18.21 -4.79
CA LEU A 579 10.82 18.70 -4.85
C LEU A 579 11.19 19.39 -3.53
N PRO A 580 12.45 19.35 -3.09
CA PRO A 580 12.92 20.17 -1.98
C PRO A 580 12.70 21.66 -2.25
N GLN A 581 12.38 22.39 -1.18
CA GLN A 581 12.16 23.82 -1.23
C GLN A 581 13.40 24.56 -0.72
N GLU A 582 13.99 25.39 -1.57
CA GLU A 582 15.25 26.11 -1.29
C GLU A 582 15.04 27.59 -0.91
N GLU A 583 13.89 28.17 -1.31
CA GLU A 583 13.48 29.54 -1.01
C GLU A 583 12.21 29.54 -0.13
N PRO A 584 11.85 30.66 0.55
CA PRO A 584 10.58 30.75 1.24
C PRO A 584 9.40 30.41 0.31
N PRO A 585 8.40 29.67 0.80
CA PRO A 585 7.34 29.14 -0.05
C PRO A 585 6.52 30.28 -0.64
N GLY A 586 6.25 30.22 -1.95
CA GLY A 586 5.27 31.09 -2.56
C GLY A 586 3.92 30.92 -1.86
N ARG A 587 3.22 32.02 -1.58
CA ARG A 587 1.96 31.99 -0.82
C ARG A 587 0.73 31.64 -1.66
N HIS A 588 0.90 31.02 -2.83
CA HIS A 588 -0.21 30.75 -3.76
C HIS A 588 -0.13 29.35 -4.32
N VAL A 589 -1.29 28.76 -4.58
CA VAL A 589 -1.40 27.59 -5.46
C VAL A 589 -1.34 28.08 -6.90
N ARG A 590 -0.33 27.65 -7.65
CA ARG A 590 -0.09 28.11 -9.03
C ARG A 590 -0.41 27.02 -10.04
N VAL A 591 -1.13 27.37 -11.09
CA VAL A 591 -1.36 26.52 -12.25
C VAL A 591 -0.61 27.13 -13.43
N PHE A 592 0.53 26.53 -13.78
CA PHE A 592 1.33 26.93 -14.92
C PHE A 592 0.81 26.30 -16.20
N ARG A 593 0.61 27.10 -17.23
CA ARG A 593 0.25 26.63 -18.57
C ARG A 593 1.46 26.74 -19.48
N ALA A 594 1.97 25.60 -19.95
CA ALA A 594 2.79 25.57 -21.16
C ALA A 594 2.49 24.33 -21.99
N ALA A 595 2.65 24.46 -23.30
CA ALA A 595 2.53 23.39 -24.31
C ALA A 595 1.25 22.51 -24.18
N GLY A 596 0.20 23.03 -23.56
CA GLY A 596 -1.09 22.38 -23.44
C GLY A 596 -1.27 21.38 -22.30
N ARG A 597 -0.27 21.21 -21.43
CA ARG A 597 -0.32 20.32 -20.26
C ARG A 597 -0.07 21.13 -18.98
N PRO A 598 -1.13 21.61 -18.29
CA PRO A 598 -1.00 22.34 -17.04
C PRO A 598 -0.13 21.63 -15.99
N VAL A 599 0.64 22.41 -15.23
CA VAL A 599 1.36 21.96 -14.03
C VAL A 599 0.81 22.72 -12.83
N LEU A 600 0.23 21.99 -11.88
CA LEU A 600 -0.13 22.54 -10.57
C LEU A 600 1.10 22.56 -9.68
N VAL A 601 1.33 23.64 -8.93
CA VAL A 601 2.46 23.82 -8.03
C VAL A 601 2.01 24.52 -6.76
N TYR A 602 2.34 23.99 -5.58
CA TYR A 602 2.08 24.62 -4.30
C TYR A 602 3.09 24.16 -3.24
N PRO A 603 3.40 24.99 -2.22
CA PRO A 603 4.30 24.58 -1.15
C PRO A 603 3.65 23.49 -0.28
N SER A 604 4.44 22.51 0.14
CA SER A 604 4.01 21.32 0.90
C SER A 604 4.99 21.04 2.04
N TYR A 605 4.46 20.75 3.22
CA TYR A 605 5.28 20.55 4.41
C TYR A 605 5.89 19.12 4.49
N PRO A 606 7.12 18.95 5.02
CA PRO A 606 8.07 19.98 5.47
C PRO A 606 9.06 20.39 4.38
N GLY A 607 9.14 21.69 4.07
CA GLY A 607 10.20 22.23 3.21
C GLY A 607 10.22 21.61 1.81
N THR A 608 9.06 21.28 1.25
CA THR A 608 8.92 20.76 -0.11
C THR A 608 7.95 21.60 -0.94
N VAL A 609 7.97 21.41 -2.24
CA VAL A 609 6.96 21.91 -3.17
C VAL A 609 6.31 20.71 -3.85
N GLN A 610 4.98 20.65 -3.83
CA GLN A 610 4.21 19.65 -4.55
C GLN A 610 3.98 20.12 -5.98
N LEU A 611 4.21 19.23 -6.95
CA LEU A 611 3.88 19.46 -8.35
C LEU A 611 2.95 18.36 -8.87
N GLY A 612 1.97 18.75 -9.68
CA GLY A 612 1.05 17.85 -10.37
C GLY A 612 0.99 18.19 -11.85
N TRP A 613 1.63 17.39 -12.70
CA TRP A 613 1.63 17.58 -14.15
C TRP A 613 0.48 16.82 -14.81
N THR A 614 -0.37 17.51 -15.58
CA THR A 614 -1.51 16.86 -16.24
C THR A 614 -1.06 16.16 -17.53
N LEU A 615 -1.49 14.92 -17.71
CA LEU A 615 -1.27 14.11 -18.90
C LEU A 615 -2.61 13.80 -19.57
N PRO A 616 -2.68 13.54 -20.89
CA PRO A 616 -3.88 12.94 -21.48
C PRO A 616 -4.27 11.67 -20.73
N HIS A 617 -5.57 11.43 -20.54
CA HIS A 617 -6.04 10.26 -19.79
C HIS A 617 -5.53 8.96 -20.42
N LYS A 618 -5.02 8.04 -19.59
CA LYS A 618 -4.35 6.79 -20.00
C LYS A 618 -3.07 6.99 -20.85
N GLY A 619 -2.55 8.22 -20.96
CA GLY A 619 -1.35 8.54 -21.72
C GLY A 619 -0.03 8.26 -21.00
N TYR A 620 -0.05 7.88 -19.72
CA TYR A 620 1.17 7.63 -18.95
C TYR A 620 2.04 6.51 -19.53
N ALA A 621 1.43 5.41 -20.01
CA ALA A 621 2.19 4.28 -20.57
C ALA A 621 3.01 4.69 -21.80
N GLU A 622 2.43 5.50 -22.68
CA GLU A 622 3.12 6.07 -23.84
C GLU A 622 4.19 7.09 -23.45
N MET A 623 3.95 7.89 -22.40
CA MET A 623 4.96 8.82 -21.90
C MET A 623 6.13 8.11 -21.21
N ALA A 624 5.86 7.03 -20.49
CA ALA A 624 6.87 6.24 -19.80
C ALA A 624 7.87 5.60 -20.79
N THR A 625 7.46 5.26 -22.01
CA THR A 625 8.39 4.72 -23.02
C THR A 625 9.37 5.76 -23.56
N LEU A 626 9.08 7.06 -23.41
CA LEU A 626 9.98 8.15 -23.83
C LEU A 626 11.14 8.40 -22.85
N GLY A 627 11.11 7.77 -21.67
CA GLY A 627 12.13 7.94 -20.63
C GLY A 627 11.91 9.17 -19.74
N VAL A 628 12.56 9.15 -18.57
CA VAL A 628 12.44 10.20 -17.54
C VAL A 628 13.00 11.54 -18.01
N GLU A 629 14.05 11.54 -18.82
CA GLU A 629 14.70 12.73 -19.36
C GLU A 629 13.74 13.55 -20.23
N THR A 630 12.95 12.85 -21.08
CA THR A 630 11.95 13.48 -21.94
C THR A 630 10.83 14.09 -21.12
N ILE A 631 10.28 13.33 -20.16
CA ILE A 631 9.24 13.81 -19.24
C ILE A 631 9.72 15.03 -18.46
N ARG A 632 10.93 14.95 -17.90
CA ARG A 632 11.55 16.05 -17.15
C ARG A 632 11.70 17.30 -18.00
N SER A 633 12.13 17.14 -19.25
CA SER A 633 12.31 18.26 -20.20
C SER A 633 10.97 18.92 -20.58
N GLU A 634 9.91 18.13 -20.74
CA GLU A 634 8.55 18.63 -20.97
C GLU A 634 8.02 19.42 -19.75
N ILE A 635 8.20 18.88 -18.54
CA ILE A 635 7.80 19.57 -17.30
C ILE A 635 8.63 20.84 -17.11
N ALA A 636 9.94 20.79 -17.30
CA ALA A 636 10.83 21.96 -17.18
C ALA A 636 10.46 23.08 -18.16
N ARG A 637 10.03 22.75 -19.39
CA ARG A 637 9.47 23.73 -20.33
C ARG A 637 8.17 24.36 -19.82
N ALA A 638 7.39 23.63 -19.01
CA ALA A 638 6.16 24.13 -18.43
C ALA A 638 6.35 24.95 -17.16
N VAL A 639 7.40 24.65 -16.39
CA VAL A 639 7.77 25.36 -15.17
C VAL A 639 9.26 25.70 -15.14
N PRO A 640 9.74 26.66 -15.97
CA PRO A 640 11.17 26.96 -16.10
C PRO A 640 11.86 27.27 -14.77
N ALA A 641 11.19 27.96 -13.86
CA ALA A 641 11.68 28.29 -12.51
C ALA A 641 12.01 27.06 -11.62
N TYR A 642 11.58 25.86 -12.04
CA TYR A 642 11.83 24.60 -11.34
C TYR A 642 12.73 23.65 -12.15
N ALA A 643 13.23 24.07 -13.33
CA ALA A 643 14.01 23.23 -14.23
C ALA A 643 15.27 22.64 -13.55
N ASP A 644 16.05 23.46 -12.85
CA ASP A 644 17.27 23.01 -12.16
C ASP A 644 16.97 22.04 -11.01
N ARG A 645 15.83 22.24 -10.32
CA ARG A 645 15.39 21.35 -9.23
C ARG A 645 14.89 20.01 -9.77
N LEU A 646 14.13 20.04 -10.86
CA LEU A 646 13.73 18.84 -11.60
C LEU A 646 14.95 18.05 -12.07
N ALA A 647 15.97 18.72 -12.62
CA ALA A 647 17.21 18.07 -13.07
C ALA A 647 17.96 17.35 -11.95
N ARG A 648 17.98 17.92 -10.72
CA ARG A 648 18.68 17.35 -9.57
C ARG A 648 17.90 16.25 -8.85
N HIS A 649 16.58 16.36 -8.78
CA HIS A 649 15.76 15.53 -7.87
C HIS A 649 14.83 14.55 -8.59
N VAL A 650 14.64 14.69 -9.90
CA VAL A 650 13.87 13.75 -10.73
C VAL A 650 14.83 13.01 -11.67
N ASN A 651 15.14 11.78 -11.30
CA ASN A 651 16.13 10.89 -11.88
C ASN A 651 15.54 9.59 -12.45
N ALA A 652 14.33 9.19 -12.06
CA ALA A 652 13.67 7.99 -12.56
C ALA A 652 12.14 8.18 -12.77
N LEU A 653 11.51 7.27 -13.51
CA LEU A 653 10.04 7.25 -13.65
C LEU A 653 9.33 6.88 -12.35
N SER A 654 10.03 6.16 -11.47
CA SER A 654 9.64 5.95 -10.09
C SER A 654 9.71 7.24 -9.29
N ASP A 655 9.88 8.41 -9.93
CA ASP A 655 9.89 9.72 -9.29
C ASP A 655 8.54 10.42 -9.43
N PHE A 656 7.57 9.68 -9.93
CA PHE A 656 6.27 10.17 -10.26
C PHE A 656 5.16 9.23 -9.80
N THR A 657 4.20 9.76 -9.06
CA THR A 657 3.00 9.03 -8.68
C THR A 657 1.84 9.37 -9.60
N LEU A 658 1.42 8.40 -10.40
CA LEU A 658 0.25 8.55 -11.27
C LEU A 658 -1.05 8.54 -10.46
N LEU A 659 -1.86 9.57 -10.65
CA LEU A 659 -3.26 9.62 -10.26
C LEU A 659 -4.14 9.43 -11.50
N ASP A 660 -4.79 8.27 -11.57
CA ASP A 660 -5.90 8.01 -12.48
C ASP A 660 -7.07 8.92 -12.07
N VAL A 661 -7.34 9.96 -12.85
CA VAL A 661 -8.42 10.89 -12.54
C VAL A 661 -9.70 10.36 -13.16
N PHE A 662 -10.57 9.85 -12.30
CA PHE A 662 -11.94 9.50 -12.67
C PHE A 662 -12.92 10.15 -11.70
N ALA A 663 -14.13 10.37 -12.18
CA ALA A 663 -15.28 10.63 -11.33
C ALA A 663 -16.04 9.31 -11.16
N GLY A 664 -16.56 9.07 -9.97
CA GLY A 664 -17.37 7.89 -9.70
C GLY A 664 -18.55 8.26 -8.83
N ARG A 665 -19.73 7.72 -9.12
CA ARG A 665 -20.92 7.91 -8.28
C ARG A 665 -21.55 6.56 -7.97
N ALA A 666 -21.79 6.30 -6.70
CA ALA A 666 -22.62 5.18 -6.27
C ALA A 666 -24.06 5.43 -6.73
N ARG A 667 -24.71 4.40 -7.30
CA ARG A 667 -26.10 4.50 -7.79
C ARG A 667 -27.08 4.84 -6.68
N GLU A 668 -26.82 4.28 -5.51
CA GLU A 668 -27.55 4.49 -4.26
C GLU A 668 -26.53 4.81 -3.16
N TRP A 669 -26.92 5.66 -2.23
CA TRP A 669 -26.06 6.07 -1.11
C TRP A 669 -26.53 5.51 0.22
N VAL A 670 -27.76 5.00 0.28
CA VAL A 670 -28.42 4.54 1.49
C VAL A 670 -29.12 3.22 1.20
N ARG A 671 -29.07 2.30 2.17
CA ARG A 671 -29.94 1.14 2.33
C ARG A 671 -30.39 1.10 3.80
N ASP A 672 -31.36 0.25 4.13
CA ASP A 672 -31.75 0.06 5.53
C ASP A 672 -30.52 -0.32 6.38
N GLY A 673 -30.22 0.50 7.39
CA GLY A 673 -29.06 0.38 8.27
C GLY A 673 -27.68 0.67 7.65
N LEU A 674 -27.61 1.20 6.42
CA LEU A 674 -26.34 1.55 5.75
C LEU A 674 -26.37 2.91 5.05
N VAL A 675 -25.29 3.69 5.19
CA VAL A 675 -25.07 4.92 4.41
C VAL A 675 -23.63 5.05 3.93
N LEU A 676 -23.43 5.61 2.72
CA LEU A 676 -22.12 5.89 2.12
C LEU A 676 -21.83 7.40 2.14
N ILE A 677 -20.58 7.78 2.45
CA ILE A 677 -20.12 9.19 2.47
C ILE A 677 -18.73 9.38 1.86
N GLY A 678 -18.44 10.59 1.39
CA GLY A 678 -17.16 10.92 0.77
C GLY A 678 -16.90 10.10 -0.49
N ASP A 679 -15.64 9.73 -0.72
CA ASP A 679 -15.21 9.02 -1.93
C ASP A 679 -15.89 7.65 -2.12
N SER A 680 -16.49 7.04 -1.08
CA SER A 680 -17.25 5.78 -1.21
C SER A 680 -18.57 5.98 -1.98
N ALA A 681 -19.22 7.14 -1.78
CA ALA A 681 -20.47 7.55 -2.40
C ALA A 681 -20.25 8.35 -3.70
N HIS A 682 -19.28 9.27 -3.69
CA HIS A 682 -18.97 10.15 -4.81
C HIS A 682 -17.48 10.47 -4.89
N THR A 683 -16.75 9.76 -5.75
CA THR A 683 -15.33 10.02 -6.00
C THR A 683 -15.16 11.24 -6.92
N HIS A 684 -14.37 12.21 -6.48
CA HIS A 684 -14.13 13.46 -7.22
C HIS A 684 -12.74 13.56 -7.85
N SER A 685 -12.63 14.43 -8.86
CA SER A 685 -11.35 14.86 -9.42
C SER A 685 -10.55 15.70 -8.40
N PRO A 686 -9.20 15.64 -8.42
CA PRO A 686 -8.36 16.47 -7.56
C PRO A 686 -8.45 17.97 -7.88
N LEU A 687 -9.10 18.37 -8.98
CA LEU A 687 -9.24 19.77 -9.36
C LEU A 687 -9.96 20.59 -8.28
N GLY A 688 -9.33 21.71 -7.90
CA GLY A 688 -9.86 22.64 -6.89
C GLY A 688 -9.66 22.20 -5.43
N ALA A 689 -8.91 21.12 -5.19
CA ALA A 689 -8.66 20.57 -3.86
C ALA A 689 -9.94 20.25 -3.06
N GLN A 690 -11.00 19.80 -3.73
CA GLN A 690 -12.31 19.65 -3.11
C GLN A 690 -12.51 18.33 -2.35
N GLY A 691 -11.73 17.28 -2.63
CA GLY A 691 -11.98 15.93 -2.09
C GLY A 691 -12.11 15.87 -0.57
N ILE A 692 -11.09 16.33 0.18
CA ILE A 692 -11.14 16.39 1.64
C ILE A 692 -12.26 17.32 2.13
N ASN A 693 -12.47 18.46 1.48
CA ASN A 693 -13.47 19.45 1.89
C ASN A 693 -14.90 18.91 1.73
N LEU A 694 -15.19 18.15 0.68
CA LEU A 694 -16.48 17.50 0.49
C LEU A 694 -16.70 16.38 1.52
N ALA A 695 -15.66 15.59 1.81
CA ALA A 695 -15.70 14.56 2.85
C ALA A 695 -16.03 15.13 4.24
N LEU A 696 -15.45 16.28 4.61
CA LEU A 696 -15.79 16.99 5.86
C LEU A 696 -17.24 17.48 5.87
N GLN A 697 -17.72 18.00 4.72
CA GLN A 697 -19.11 18.46 4.59
C GLN A 697 -20.11 17.32 4.65
N ASP A 698 -19.82 16.16 4.06
CA ASP A 698 -20.69 14.98 4.13
C ASP A 698 -20.90 14.55 5.58
N ALA A 699 -19.81 14.49 6.36
CA ALA A 699 -19.87 14.19 7.78
C ALA A 699 -20.74 15.20 8.56
N ALA A 700 -20.54 16.51 8.33
CA ALA A 700 -21.30 17.56 8.99
C ALA A 700 -22.80 17.57 8.62
N LEU A 701 -23.14 17.22 7.38
CA LEU A 701 -24.52 17.15 6.90
C LEU A 701 -25.23 15.87 7.37
N LEU A 702 -24.52 14.74 7.42
CA LEU A 702 -25.08 13.46 7.86
C LEU A 702 -25.27 13.40 9.38
N HIS A 703 -24.37 13.99 10.16
CA HIS A 703 -24.39 13.99 11.63
C HIS A 703 -25.77 14.27 12.25
N PRO A 704 -26.46 15.40 11.97
CA PRO A 704 -27.75 15.67 12.60
C PRO A 704 -28.82 14.64 12.23
N VAL A 705 -28.81 14.16 10.99
CA VAL A 705 -29.79 13.17 10.51
C VAL A 705 -29.59 11.83 11.20
N LEU A 706 -28.34 11.38 11.39
CA LEU A 706 -28.05 10.15 12.13
C LEU A 706 -28.40 10.26 13.62
N VAL A 707 -28.12 11.39 14.27
CA VAL A 707 -28.48 11.60 15.69
C VAL A 707 -29.99 11.53 15.88
N GLU A 708 -30.78 12.16 15.00
CA GLU A 708 -32.23 12.07 15.06
C GLU A 708 -32.73 10.65 14.73
N ALA A 709 -32.19 10.00 13.70
CA ALA A 709 -32.53 8.62 13.36
C ALA A 709 -32.31 7.63 14.51
N LEU A 710 -31.18 7.77 15.22
CA LEU A 710 -30.86 6.97 16.40
C LEU A 710 -31.84 7.24 17.54
N ARG A 711 -32.19 8.50 17.78
CA ARG A 711 -33.16 8.89 18.82
C ARG A 711 -34.54 8.28 18.55
N ASP A 712 -34.96 8.25 17.28
CA ASP A 712 -36.26 7.72 16.86
C ASP A 712 -36.25 6.17 16.74
N GLY A 713 -35.06 5.54 16.79
CA GLY A 713 -34.90 4.11 16.52
C GLY A 713 -35.21 3.72 15.07
N ASP A 714 -35.15 4.67 14.14
CA ASP A 714 -35.48 4.47 12.73
C ASP A 714 -34.20 4.20 11.92
N PHE A 715 -34.08 2.96 11.45
CA PHE A 715 -32.96 2.47 10.65
C PHE A 715 -33.33 2.26 9.17
N SER A 716 -34.46 2.83 8.73
CA SER A 716 -34.91 2.74 7.34
C SER A 716 -34.12 3.67 6.43
N ALA A 717 -33.94 3.28 5.17
CA ALA A 717 -33.27 4.10 4.17
C ALA A 717 -33.97 5.46 3.99
N GLY A 718 -35.31 5.47 4.05
CA GLY A 718 -36.12 6.69 3.93
C GLY A 718 -35.81 7.73 5.01
N ARG A 719 -35.35 7.33 6.20
CA ARG A 719 -34.94 8.27 7.25
C ARG A 719 -33.77 9.14 6.82
N LEU A 720 -32.86 8.61 6.00
CA LEU A 720 -31.68 9.33 5.52
C LEU A 720 -31.90 10.05 4.18
N ASP A 721 -33.13 10.07 3.63
CA ASP A 721 -33.45 10.88 2.44
C ASP A 721 -33.23 12.39 2.68
N ALA A 722 -33.41 12.83 3.93
CA ALA A 722 -33.11 14.19 4.38
C ALA A 722 -31.63 14.58 4.17
N TYR A 723 -30.74 13.59 4.10
CA TYR A 723 -29.33 13.77 3.73
C TYR A 723 -29.09 13.45 2.24
N ALA A 724 -29.47 12.25 1.80
CA ALA A 724 -29.05 11.71 0.51
C ALA A 724 -29.61 12.47 -0.70
N LEU A 725 -30.89 12.87 -0.66
CA LEU A 725 -31.53 13.59 -1.77
C LEU A 725 -30.97 14.99 -2.00
N PRO A 726 -30.89 15.90 -1.00
CA PRO A 726 -30.32 17.22 -1.22
C PRO A 726 -28.81 17.14 -1.50
N ARG A 727 -28.07 16.26 -0.82
CA ARG A 727 -26.62 16.15 -1.00
C ARG A 727 -26.25 15.59 -2.36
N SER A 728 -26.97 14.61 -2.89
CA SER A 728 -26.70 14.08 -4.23
C SER A 728 -26.89 15.13 -5.33
N ARG A 729 -27.89 16.01 -5.21
CA ARG A 729 -28.11 17.16 -6.13
C ARG A 729 -26.99 18.20 -6.04
N ASP A 730 -26.51 18.46 -4.83
CA ASP A 730 -25.37 19.35 -4.59
C ASP A 730 -24.09 18.79 -5.23
N ILE A 731 -23.81 17.50 -5.03
CA ILE A 731 -22.69 16.81 -5.68
C ILE A 731 -22.81 16.83 -7.21
N ASP A 732 -24.02 16.68 -7.78
CA ASP A 732 -24.22 16.84 -9.23
C ASP A 732 -23.82 18.23 -9.74
N GLN A 733 -24.11 19.28 -8.97
CA GLN A 733 -23.73 20.64 -9.31
C GLN A 733 -22.21 20.85 -9.20
N VAL A 734 -21.57 20.27 -8.17
CA VAL A 734 -20.12 20.27 -8.02
C VAL A 734 -19.44 19.55 -9.20
N MET A 735 -19.91 18.36 -9.58
CA MET A 735 -19.35 17.60 -10.70
C MET A 735 -19.50 18.32 -12.05
N LYS A 736 -20.65 18.97 -12.30
CA LYS A 736 -20.86 19.83 -13.48
C LYS A 736 -19.85 20.96 -13.52
N THR A 737 -19.63 21.63 -12.39
CA THR A 737 -18.68 22.74 -12.26
C THR A 737 -17.24 22.28 -12.48
N GLN A 738 -16.83 21.17 -11.86
CA GLN A 738 -15.49 20.58 -12.05
C GLN A 738 -15.25 20.17 -13.51
N THR A 739 -16.26 19.60 -14.18
CA THR A 739 -16.19 19.23 -15.60
C THR A 739 -15.98 20.45 -16.49
N MET A 740 -16.72 21.54 -16.22
CA MET A 740 -16.57 22.80 -16.94
C MET A 740 -15.17 23.40 -16.72
N GLN A 741 -14.69 23.42 -15.47
CA GLN A 741 -13.35 23.91 -15.13
C GLN A 741 -12.24 23.10 -15.81
N ALA A 742 -12.35 21.77 -15.82
CA ALA A 742 -11.42 20.89 -16.52
C ALA A 742 -11.34 21.22 -18.02
N LYS A 743 -12.50 21.36 -18.69
CA LYS A 743 -12.58 21.72 -20.11
C LYS A 743 -11.98 23.11 -20.38
N ALA A 744 -12.24 24.08 -19.52
CA ALA A 744 -11.69 25.43 -19.64
C ALA A 744 -10.16 25.46 -19.46
N MET A 745 -9.64 24.69 -18.50
CA MET A 745 -8.21 24.60 -18.20
C MET A 745 -7.41 23.91 -19.33
N LEU A 746 -7.98 22.85 -19.92
CA LEU A 746 -7.30 21.96 -20.87
C LEU A 746 -7.51 22.32 -22.35
N SER A 747 -8.36 23.30 -22.68
CA SER A 747 -8.64 23.65 -24.08
C SER A 747 -7.42 24.24 -24.81
N GLN A 748 -7.13 23.71 -26.01
CA GLN A 748 -5.91 24.02 -26.81
C GLN A 748 -6.15 24.81 -28.11
N GLY A 749 -7.38 25.14 -28.47
CA GLY A 749 -7.69 25.80 -29.74
C GLY A 749 -7.13 27.23 -29.87
N ARG A 750 -6.79 27.66 -31.09
CA ARG A 750 -6.35 29.05 -31.39
C ARG A 750 -7.35 30.10 -30.90
N VAL A 751 -8.65 29.82 -31.04
CA VAL A 751 -9.74 30.67 -30.52
C VAL A 751 -9.71 30.72 -28.98
N ALA A 752 -9.54 29.59 -28.31
CA ALA A 752 -9.45 29.52 -26.85
C ALA A 752 -8.23 30.32 -26.31
N ARG A 753 -7.11 30.36 -27.05
CA ARG A 753 -5.93 31.15 -26.68
C ARG A 753 -6.17 32.67 -26.72
N VAL A 754 -7.02 33.15 -27.61
CA VAL A 754 -7.35 34.59 -27.76
C VAL A 754 -8.49 35.01 -26.83
N VAL A 755 -9.51 34.17 -26.69
CA VAL A 755 -10.70 34.46 -25.88
C VAL A 755 -10.41 34.34 -24.39
N ARG A 756 -9.60 33.36 -23.96
CA ARG A 756 -9.39 33.05 -22.54
C ARG A 756 -8.79 34.20 -21.71
N PRO A 757 -7.73 34.91 -22.14
CA PRO A 757 -7.22 36.05 -21.35
C PRO A 757 -8.26 37.16 -21.19
N ARG A 758 -9.08 37.40 -22.23
CA ARG A 758 -10.18 38.37 -22.17
C ARG A 758 -11.30 37.92 -21.23
N LEU A 759 -11.65 36.63 -21.28
CA LEU A 759 -12.67 36.04 -20.41
C LEU A 759 -12.21 36.00 -18.94
N ALA A 760 -10.94 35.67 -18.68
CA ALA A 760 -10.34 35.70 -17.35
C ALA A 760 -10.35 37.13 -16.77
N GLY A 761 -9.96 38.13 -17.57
CA GLY A 761 -10.07 39.53 -17.19
C GLY A 761 -11.51 39.99 -16.94
N LEU A 762 -12.49 39.49 -17.71
CA LEU A 762 -13.91 39.78 -17.50
C LEU A 762 -14.44 39.15 -16.20
N VAL A 763 -14.08 37.88 -15.92
CA VAL A 763 -14.46 37.19 -14.68
C VAL A 763 -13.90 37.93 -13.46
N GLN A 764 -12.67 38.44 -13.54
CA GLN A 764 -12.06 39.23 -12.46
C GLN A 764 -12.71 40.60 -12.25
N ARG A 765 -13.22 41.23 -13.32
CA ARG A 765 -13.80 42.58 -13.29
C ARG A 765 -15.30 42.60 -13.05
N THR A 766 -15.96 41.44 -13.09
CA THR A 766 -17.41 41.33 -12.88
C THR A 766 -17.72 40.68 -11.53
N PRO A 767 -18.91 40.94 -10.94
CA PRO A 767 -19.33 40.29 -9.68
C PRO A 767 -19.47 38.76 -9.77
N ILE A 768 -19.39 38.18 -10.98
CA ILE A 768 -19.49 36.75 -11.23
C ILE A 768 -18.29 36.01 -10.63
N GLY A 769 -17.07 36.54 -10.79
CA GLY A 769 -15.85 35.91 -10.25
C GLY A 769 -15.90 35.71 -8.73
N PRO A 770 -16.12 36.78 -7.94
CA PRO A 770 -16.25 36.67 -6.48
C PRO A 770 -17.36 35.71 -6.02
N LYS A 771 -18.51 35.67 -6.72
CA LYS A 771 -19.60 34.73 -6.40
C LYS A 771 -19.17 33.27 -6.61
N ILE A 772 -18.49 32.97 -7.71
CA ILE A 772 -17.96 31.62 -8.00
C ILE A 772 -16.89 31.24 -6.96
N THR A 773 -15.94 32.14 -6.68
CA THR A 773 -14.89 31.91 -5.68
C THR A 773 -15.49 31.63 -4.31
N ARG A 774 -16.48 32.43 -3.88
CA ARG A 774 -17.15 32.25 -2.59
C ARG A 774 -17.83 30.88 -2.49
N HIS A 775 -18.51 30.45 -3.55
CA HIS A 775 -19.18 29.16 -3.58
C HIS A 775 -18.20 27.99 -3.51
N ILE A 776 -17.09 28.04 -4.26
CA ILE A 776 -16.06 26.98 -4.26
C ILE A 776 -15.28 26.94 -2.94
N ALA A 777 -14.96 28.11 -2.39
CA ALA A 777 -14.14 28.24 -1.19
C ALA A 777 -14.91 27.85 0.08
N LEU A 778 -16.17 28.29 0.21
CA LEU A 778 -17.00 28.01 1.39
C LEU A 778 -17.75 26.68 1.28
N GLY A 779 -17.98 26.17 0.06
CA GLY A 779 -18.74 24.94 -0.16
C GLY A 779 -20.24 25.09 0.12
N ASN A 780 -20.88 24.00 0.54
CA ASN A 780 -22.30 24.00 0.88
C ASN A 780 -22.53 24.75 2.21
N PRO A 781 -23.29 25.85 2.23
CA PRO A 781 -23.49 26.65 3.44
C PRO A 781 -24.31 25.93 4.53
N ALA A 782 -25.03 24.86 4.18
CA ALA A 782 -25.73 24.03 5.15
C ALA A 782 -24.78 23.10 5.94
N ALA A 783 -23.58 22.84 5.43
CA ALA A 783 -22.57 22.04 6.11
C ALA A 783 -21.92 22.86 7.23
N ARG A 784 -22.46 22.72 8.44
CA ARG A 784 -21.98 23.38 9.66
C ARG A 784 -22.00 22.41 10.83
N VAL A 785 -21.15 22.62 11.82
CA VAL A 785 -21.18 21.83 13.05
C VAL A 785 -22.45 22.16 13.83
N ARG A 786 -23.27 21.15 14.14
CA ARG A 786 -24.48 21.27 14.95
C ARG A 786 -24.15 21.06 16.44
N SER A 787 -23.48 22.06 17.03
CA SER A 787 -23.09 22.01 18.46
C SER A 787 -24.28 21.96 19.41
N ASP A 788 -25.47 22.38 18.96
CA ASP A 788 -26.74 22.24 19.69
C ASP A 788 -27.17 20.78 19.90
N LEU A 789 -26.59 19.84 19.14
CA LEU A 789 -26.80 18.41 19.30
C LEU A 789 -25.72 17.74 20.16
N PHE A 790 -24.74 18.49 20.67
CA PHE A 790 -23.71 17.90 21.53
C PHE A 790 -24.27 17.62 22.93
N ALA A 791 -23.84 16.49 23.50
CA ALA A 791 -24.14 16.17 24.88
C ALA A 791 -23.49 17.22 25.80
N PRO A 792 -24.10 17.51 26.97
CA PRO A 792 -23.44 18.33 27.99
C PRO A 792 -22.11 17.66 28.37
N GLY A 793 -21.02 18.41 28.24
CA GLY A 793 -19.65 17.94 28.47
C GLY A 793 -19.28 17.81 29.93
#